data_AF-A0A954HCX3-F1
#
_entry.id   AF-A0A954HCX3-F1
#
_cell.length_a   1.000
_cell.length_b   1.000
_cell.length_c   1.000
_cell.angle_alpha   90.00
_cell.angle_beta   90.00
_cell.angle_gamma   90.00
#
_symmetry.space_group_name_H-M   'P 1'
#
loop_
_entity.id
_entity.type
_entity.pdbx_description
1 polymer ?
#
loop_
_entity_poly.entity_id
_entity_poly.type
_entity_poly.pdbx_seq_one_letter_code
_entity_poly.pdbx_strand_id
1 'polypeptide(L)'
;MLVLICPGCQSRMKLKPKLAGTQIRCPKCQHAIDVPAAPADATDEPQEEAVPHALPANEEPAPAAPAAGLNLNTSSPAPVRRKKRGGALGLWIVVVLGLVVIGGAVWYTLPKDAGDSVTTQDVPEQHAVEGKLLKVNIPISAAAGADIKLVESPAGSTFDKESQQFQWTPGEEDGPGTQKVVLRVTQGTSTIEVRFSISVDEADAPPVFSSAEEFSASPETETKLTVQAKDPDTPAVEVTYQLVNPGADLAEAKLDSKTGVLTWTPSEVTAGETVQIVIAAKESSEAGLETEQTLRVRVAPYDDPVRQLLADFRKRGLNIATVESSTLKLPFTGKQTSLRVGDDPLEVFAYESDDALQKDVSQIDESGQLVFGKAWTEKNPLRVLRRGTLLVAFTGDRETDVDILKRVLDESVAVVRPVETPMPEVKETPALVQALKPFYEERATQPGKPRKLFTTDSYAAVRKAFADEFEKKNEIEIKAAFGTDYDEVQEWFSTRTDMKEELYTAIIPGQDDVVGVLKLFNEIRKAYPKAMDKYGQLAIAVSVVWDNGRGVYGYTHHADRTHSTVPKDKLLHGMDNFAFFVEAESAMQGRAQFLPWEFMVHMVDHKTPLQERLWAVQNYSNARTMYGKCYSDVPYDTVMLQTSSKVCKLGGMEYNLPNILQFGGVCAMQADYAARVGKSVGIPAAYVGGEARSGDLHAWVMWVELQSVTPRGIVFSLQSHGRYQDDHYYVGTLEDPQTGRGTTDRRLELKLHQVGTDAMAARHSRRVMELYPALAEELNLDFEQRLEFLSGVVGMNPWSEPAWKAVSQIPEGRTFDKAQYKLMNGLLNQLFVNFARFPDFTITVFDDLISFEPDAAKRIGFYYQLLDVYATAGRPDLSFKALLRLSELLEEENRSPEAIQALAAAIQKYATEGQHIPKMLDRLEALASSSGASAQTLADFYQGFLPNIPKTRAGAPSAYCIKMYERAIPIFQQAGYTQLAQNYQAATLQLKASGPQ
;
A
#
# COMPACT_ATOMS: atom_id res chain seq x y z
N MET A 1 -18.01 39.62 33.45
CA MET A 1 -18.61 39.31 32.14
C MET A 1 -20.01 39.86 32.10
N LEU A 2 -20.48 40.30 30.94
CA LEU A 2 -21.87 40.73 30.74
C LEU A 2 -22.75 39.51 30.45
N VAL A 3 -24.02 39.53 30.87
CA VAL A 3 -24.99 38.46 30.60
C VAL A 3 -26.25 39.09 30.03
N LEU A 4 -26.57 38.78 28.77
CA LEU A 4 -27.74 39.30 28.06
C LEU A 4 -28.65 38.16 27.60
N ILE A 5 -29.89 38.49 27.28
CA ILE A 5 -30.86 37.58 26.66
C ILE A 5 -31.16 38.12 25.25
N CYS A 6 -31.08 37.28 24.23
CA CYS A 6 -31.41 37.68 22.87
C CYS A 6 -32.93 37.96 22.75
N PRO A 7 -33.38 39.17 22.37
CA PRO A 7 -34.82 39.44 22.21
C PRO A 7 -35.46 38.53 21.15
N GLY A 8 -34.78 38.31 20.02
CA GLY A 8 -35.29 37.51 18.90
C GLY A 8 -35.32 35.98 19.09
N CYS A 9 -34.72 35.41 20.13
CA CYS A 9 -34.80 33.95 20.38
C CYS A 9 -34.70 33.51 21.85
N GLN A 10 -34.71 34.46 22.78
CA GLN A 10 -34.66 34.28 24.25
C GLN A 10 -33.48 33.45 24.79
N SER A 11 -32.46 33.16 23.97
CA SER A 11 -31.25 32.50 24.44
C SER A 11 -30.39 33.43 25.30
N ARG A 12 -30.00 32.97 26.49
CA ARG A 12 -29.12 33.69 27.42
C ARG A 12 -27.65 33.51 27.03
N MET A 13 -26.91 34.61 26.91
CA MET A 13 -25.54 34.64 26.38
C MET A 13 -24.59 35.29 27.39
N LYS A 14 -23.36 34.75 27.53
CA LYS A 14 -22.29 35.33 28.34
C LYS A 14 -21.29 36.02 27.41
N LEU A 15 -21.00 37.30 27.66
CA LEU A 15 -20.19 38.15 26.78
C LEU A 15 -18.96 38.70 27.52
N LYS A 16 -17.84 38.84 26.79
CA LYS A 16 -16.62 39.48 27.30
C LYS A 16 -16.90 40.99 27.51
N PRO A 17 -16.42 41.62 28.61
CA PRO A 17 -16.74 43.01 28.93
C PRO A 17 -16.42 44.01 27.80
N LYS A 18 -15.36 43.76 27.02
CA LYS A 18 -14.94 44.57 25.86
C LYS A 18 -15.94 44.66 24.68
N LEU A 19 -17.13 44.08 24.82
CA LEU A 19 -18.23 44.21 23.86
C LEU A 19 -19.30 45.22 24.33
N ALA A 20 -19.16 45.81 25.52
CA ALA A 20 -20.02 46.89 26.00
C ALA A 20 -20.06 48.05 24.99
N GLY A 21 -21.26 48.56 24.70
CA GLY A 21 -21.48 49.63 23.72
C GLY A 21 -21.44 49.18 22.25
N THR A 22 -21.23 47.90 21.94
CA THR A 22 -21.17 47.39 20.55
C THR A 22 -22.45 46.66 20.14
N GLN A 23 -22.83 46.77 18.87
CA GLN A 23 -23.88 45.94 18.28
C GLN A 23 -23.29 44.59 17.84
N ILE A 24 -23.88 43.49 18.30
CA ILE A 24 -23.46 42.12 17.97
C ILE A 24 -24.62 41.34 17.35
N ARG A 25 -24.33 40.29 16.57
CA ARG A 25 -25.34 39.31 16.14
C ARG A 25 -25.41 38.15 17.12
N CYS A 26 -26.63 37.70 17.44
CA CYS A 26 -26.84 36.48 18.23
C CYS A 26 -26.27 35.26 17.47
N PRO A 27 -25.36 34.45 18.06
CA PRO A 27 -24.81 33.28 17.37
C PRO A 27 -25.86 32.24 16.97
N LYS A 28 -27.00 32.18 17.68
CA LYS A 28 -28.07 31.20 17.44
C LYS A 28 -29.09 31.60 16.37
N CYS A 29 -29.35 32.90 16.17
CA CYS A 29 -30.40 33.37 15.24
C CYS A 29 -30.03 34.60 14.39
N GLN A 30 -28.78 35.08 14.46
CA GLN A 30 -28.23 36.21 13.69
C GLN A 30 -28.94 37.58 13.85
N HIS A 31 -29.93 37.68 14.73
CA HIS A 31 -30.59 38.91 15.15
C HIS A 31 -29.57 39.88 15.79
N ALA A 32 -29.64 41.16 15.44
CA ALA A 32 -28.76 42.20 15.98
C ALA A 32 -29.18 42.59 17.41
N ILE A 33 -28.20 42.87 18.27
CA ILE A 33 -28.38 43.18 19.69
C ILE A 33 -27.35 44.23 20.09
N ASP A 34 -27.81 45.36 20.59
CA ASP A 34 -26.95 46.38 21.18
C ASP A 34 -26.57 45.97 22.62
N VAL A 35 -25.27 45.82 22.88
CA VAL A 35 -24.76 45.49 24.21
C VAL A 35 -24.65 46.79 25.02
N PRO A 36 -25.28 46.91 26.21
CA PRO A 36 -25.18 48.13 27.01
C PRO A 36 -23.74 48.52 27.33
N ALA A 37 -23.45 49.82 27.30
CA ALA A 37 -22.17 50.36 27.76
C ALA A 37 -22.02 50.18 29.28
N ALA A 38 -20.79 49.96 29.74
CA ALA A 38 -20.44 50.02 31.16
C ALA A 38 -20.04 51.46 31.54
N PRO A 39 -20.23 51.91 32.80
CA PRO A 39 -19.65 53.16 33.28
C PRO A 39 -18.12 53.17 33.10
N ALA A 40 -17.56 54.36 32.82
CA ALA A 40 -16.17 54.51 32.42
C ALA A 40 -15.24 54.90 33.58
N ASP A 41 -14.02 54.35 33.55
CA ASP A 41 -12.74 54.86 34.06
C ASP A 41 -11.66 53.80 33.73
N ALA A 42 -10.41 54.11 33.32
CA ALA A 42 -9.83 55.31 32.71
C ALA A 42 -8.48 54.91 32.05
N THR A 43 -8.02 55.66 31.01
CA THR A 43 -6.61 55.97 30.61
C THR A 43 -5.50 54.89 30.64
N ASP A 44 -4.57 54.76 29.67
CA ASP A 44 -4.25 55.56 28.46
C ASP A 44 -3.44 54.76 27.41
N GLU A 45 -3.28 55.34 26.21
CA GLU A 45 -2.42 54.92 25.07
C GLU A 45 -1.27 55.95 24.87
N PRO A 46 -0.17 55.71 24.09
CA PRO A 46 -0.12 55.68 22.60
C PRO A 46 0.79 54.54 22.04
N GLN A 47 0.91 54.17 20.74
CA GLN A 47 1.04 54.84 19.41
C GLN A 47 2.40 55.57 19.14
N GLU A 48 3.05 55.55 17.95
CA GLU A 48 3.01 54.59 16.80
C GLU A 48 4.48 54.16 16.41
N GLU A 49 5.10 54.14 15.21
CA GLU A 49 4.83 54.48 13.78
C GLU A 49 5.73 53.55 12.86
N ALA A 50 6.00 53.85 11.58
CA ALA A 50 6.67 52.91 10.62
C ALA A 50 7.51 53.53 9.45
N VAL A 51 8.04 52.68 8.54
CA VAL A 51 8.53 52.97 7.15
C VAL A 51 9.98 53.60 7.04
N PRO A 52 10.82 53.45 5.96
CA PRO A 52 11.23 52.27 5.15
C PRO A 52 12.76 52.13 4.79
N HIS A 53 13.08 51.07 4.01
CA HIS A 53 14.08 50.97 2.90
C HIS A 53 15.62 50.77 3.10
N ALA A 54 16.18 50.15 2.03
CA ALA A 54 17.56 50.10 1.52
C ALA A 54 18.45 48.87 1.81
N LEU A 55 19.09 48.36 0.74
CA LEU A 55 20.18 47.37 0.72
C LEU A 55 21.41 48.00 0.06
N PRO A 56 22.62 47.55 0.43
CA PRO A 56 23.61 47.18 -0.59
C PRO A 56 24.24 45.79 -0.31
N ALA A 57 25.03 45.29 -1.25
CA ALA A 57 25.69 43.98 -1.18
C ALA A 57 27.23 44.11 -1.21
N ASN A 58 27.92 43.08 -0.69
CA ASN A 58 29.08 42.42 -1.33
C ASN A 58 29.55 41.22 -0.47
N GLU A 59 30.27 40.27 -1.08
CA GLU A 59 30.77 39.03 -0.47
C GLU A 59 32.31 39.02 -0.30
N GLU A 60 32.85 37.85 0.07
CA GLU A 60 34.28 37.46 0.19
C GLU A 60 34.98 37.73 1.56
N PRO A 61 35.97 36.91 1.97
CA PRO A 61 35.70 35.56 2.48
C PRO A 61 36.34 35.26 3.86
N ALA A 62 36.10 34.05 4.39
CA ALA A 62 36.34 33.66 5.79
C ALA A 62 37.80 33.30 6.16
N PRO A 63 38.10 33.29 7.47
CA PRO A 63 39.04 32.33 8.06
C PRO A 63 38.47 31.52 9.25
N ALA A 64 38.84 30.24 9.31
CA ALA A 64 38.89 29.31 10.46
C ALA A 64 37.72 29.24 11.50
N ALA A 65 37.18 28.04 11.71
CA ALA A 65 36.05 27.77 12.59
C ALA A 65 36.41 27.44 14.06
N PRO A 66 35.48 27.68 15.00
CA PRO A 66 35.18 26.78 16.12
C PRO A 66 33.77 26.15 15.98
N ALA A 67 33.41 25.28 16.93
CA ALA A 67 32.22 24.41 16.93
C ALA A 67 30.91 25.06 16.39
N ALA A 68 30.30 24.40 15.39
CA ALA A 68 29.14 24.90 14.67
C ALA A 68 27.83 24.66 15.44
N GLY A 69 27.36 25.66 16.19
CA GLY A 69 25.97 25.68 16.65
C GLY A 69 24.99 25.79 15.47
N LEU A 70 23.85 25.09 15.57
CA LEU A 70 22.83 25.03 14.50
C LEU A 70 22.17 26.38 14.20
N ASN A 71 22.81 27.17 13.34
CA ASN A 71 22.35 28.50 12.97
C ASN A 71 21.25 28.44 11.89
N LEU A 72 20.00 28.31 12.35
CA LEU A 72 18.80 28.28 11.49
C LEU A 72 18.50 29.61 10.78
N ASN A 73 19.22 30.69 11.09
CA ASN A 73 18.99 32.03 10.51
C ASN A 73 19.81 32.23 9.21
N THR A 74 19.42 31.55 8.13
CA THR A 74 19.93 31.83 6.77
C THR A 74 18.79 32.23 5.84
N SER A 75 18.85 33.45 5.31
CA SER A 75 17.84 34.01 4.41
C SER A 75 17.95 33.42 3.00
N SER A 76 16.88 32.81 2.52
CA SER A 76 16.85 32.07 1.25
C SER A 76 16.98 32.96 0.00
N PRO A 77 17.49 32.43 -1.13
CA PRO A 77 17.10 32.94 -2.45
C PRO A 77 15.59 32.78 -2.65
N ALA A 78 14.97 33.67 -3.42
CA ALA A 78 13.51 33.81 -3.47
C ALA A 78 12.78 32.57 -4.06
N PRO A 79 11.57 32.22 -3.57
CA PRO A 79 10.83 31.05 -4.04
C PRO A 79 10.36 31.21 -5.49
N VAL A 80 10.53 30.16 -6.29
CA VAL A 80 10.08 30.12 -7.69
C VAL A 80 8.55 30.12 -7.77
N ARG A 81 7.97 31.31 -7.94
CA ARG A 81 6.54 31.51 -8.23
C ARG A 81 6.18 30.86 -9.58
N ARG A 82 5.81 29.57 -9.58
CA ARG A 82 5.07 28.95 -10.70
C ARG A 82 3.77 29.75 -10.92
N LYS A 83 3.66 30.44 -12.05
CA LYS A 83 2.45 31.17 -12.43
C LYS A 83 1.27 30.19 -12.55
N LYS A 84 0.22 30.40 -11.75
CA LYS A 84 -1.11 29.84 -12.06
C LYS A 84 -1.56 30.37 -13.43
N ARG A 85 -1.63 29.51 -14.45
CA ARG A 85 -2.44 29.75 -15.65
C ARG A 85 -3.88 29.36 -15.34
N GLY A 86 -4.64 30.29 -14.76
CA GLY A 86 -6.10 30.25 -14.85
C GLY A 86 -6.52 30.52 -16.29
N GLY A 87 -7.44 29.73 -16.83
CA GLY A 87 -7.94 29.89 -18.20
C GLY A 87 -9.03 30.97 -18.31
N ALA A 88 -9.24 31.45 -19.53
CA ALA A 88 -10.42 32.21 -19.95
C ALA A 88 -10.76 31.84 -21.41
N LEU A 89 -12.04 31.94 -21.77
CA LEU A 89 -12.55 31.60 -23.10
C LEU A 89 -11.98 32.50 -24.20
N GLY A 90 -11.87 31.95 -25.42
CA GLY A 90 -11.39 32.65 -26.61
C GLY A 90 -11.87 32.00 -27.90
N LEU A 91 -13.19 31.88 -28.09
CA LEU A 91 -13.79 31.28 -29.28
C LEU A 91 -13.94 32.34 -30.40
N TRP A 92 -13.30 32.13 -31.55
CA TRP A 92 -13.54 32.89 -32.77
C TRP A 92 -13.46 32.02 -34.03
N ILE A 93 -14.49 32.14 -34.87
CA ILE A 93 -14.58 31.68 -36.26
C ILE A 93 -14.82 32.95 -37.11
N VAL A 94 -14.68 32.86 -38.45
CA VAL A 94 -15.24 33.75 -39.50
C VAL A 94 -14.22 34.56 -40.32
N VAL A 95 -13.76 33.92 -41.40
CA VAL A 95 -13.89 34.32 -42.82
C VAL A 95 -14.05 35.81 -43.18
N VAL A 96 -13.14 36.30 -44.03
CA VAL A 96 -13.17 37.53 -44.85
C VAL A 96 -12.27 37.25 -46.08
N LEU A 97 -12.56 37.47 -47.37
CA LEU A 97 -13.73 37.86 -48.20
C LEU A 97 -13.45 37.27 -49.63
N GLY A 98 -14.33 37.22 -50.62
CA GLY A 98 -15.76 37.59 -50.72
C GLY A 98 -16.18 37.96 -52.16
N LEU A 99 -17.47 38.32 -52.33
CA LEU A 99 -18.10 38.92 -53.54
C LEU A 99 -18.24 37.99 -54.79
N VAL A 100 -19.25 38.11 -55.67
CA VAL A 100 -20.36 39.10 -55.77
C VAL A 100 -21.71 38.43 -56.14
N VAL A 101 -22.79 39.22 -56.22
CA VAL A 101 -24.20 38.80 -56.25
C VAL A 101 -24.82 38.83 -57.67
N ILE A 102 -26.05 38.29 -57.80
CA ILE A 102 -27.09 38.48 -58.84
C ILE A 102 -27.26 37.29 -59.78
N GLY A 103 -28.52 36.89 -60.00
CA GLY A 103 -28.93 35.86 -60.96
C GLY A 103 -29.99 36.38 -61.95
N GLY A 104 -30.39 35.54 -62.89
CA GLY A 104 -31.44 35.83 -63.86
C GLY A 104 -31.63 34.66 -64.83
N ALA A 105 -32.88 34.23 -65.02
CA ALA A 105 -33.22 33.14 -65.94
C ALA A 105 -33.74 33.72 -67.27
N VAL A 106 -33.06 33.42 -68.38
CA VAL A 106 -33.51 33.70 -69.75
C VAL A 106 -33.14 32.50 -70.64
N TRP A 107 -33.95 32.23 -71.67
CA TRP A 107 -33.84 31.07 -72.57
C TRP A 107 -33.00 31.34 -73.83
N TYR A 108 -32.60 30.23 -74.45
CA TYR A 108 -32.39 29.99 -75.90
C TYR A 108 -31.03 30.23 -76.58
N THR A 109 -30.83 29.33 -77.56
CA THR A 109 -30.01 29.34 -78.79
C THR A 109 -28.53 28.99 -78.70
N LEU A 110 -28.24 27.77 -79.19
CA LEU A 110 -26.95 27.32 -79.72
C LEU A 110 -26.48 28.21 -80.89
N PRO A 111 -25.17 28.30 -81.10
CA PRO A 111 -24.59 27.95 -82.39
C PRO A 111 -24.21 26.48 -82.44
N LYS A 112 -24.42 25.85 -83.59
CA LYS A 112 -23.99 24.48 -83.87
C LYS A 112 -22.57 24.49 -84.46
N ASP A 113 -21.99 23.30 -84.56
CA ASP A 113 -20.84 22.94 -85.41
C ASP A 113 -19.43 23.22 -84.86
N ALA A 114 -18.97 22.28 -84.02
CA ALA A 114 -17.57 21.86 -83.92
C ALA A 114 -17.53 20.34 -84.21
N GLY A 115 -16.60 19.89 -85.06
CA GLY A 115 -16.57 18.52 -85.60
C GLY A 115 -15.81 17.51 -84.74
N ASP A 116 -15.66 16.28 -85.27
CA ASP A 116 -15.01 15.13 -84.62
C ASP A 116 -13.47 15.24 -84.47
N SER A 117 -12.98 16.32 -83.85
CA SER A 117 -11.55 16.54 -83.57
C SER A 117 -11.17 16.07 -82.17
N VAL A 118 -10.62 14.86 -82.07
CA VAL A 118 -9.87 14.44 -80.87
C VAL A 118 -8.54 15.19 -80.86
N THR A 119 -8.18 15.78 -79.72
CA THR A 119 -6.86 16.41 -79.53
C THR A 119 -6.24 15.99 -78.20
N THR A 120 -4.92 15.96 -78.17
CA THR A 120 -4.11 15.63 -77.00
C THR A 120 -2.83 16.47 -77.04
N GLN A 121 -2.07 16.47 -75.95
CA GLN A 121 -0.72 17.05 -75.91
C GLN A 121 0.30 15.91 -75.84
N ASP A 122 1.50 16.14 -76.38
CA ASP A 122 2.58 15.16 -76.27
C ASP A 122 2.93 14.93 -74.80
N VAL A 123 2.90 13.66 -74.38
CA VAL A 123 3.34 13.24 -73.05
C VAL A 123 4.86 13.01 -73.13
N PRO A 124 5.69 13.75 -72.37
CA PRO A 124 7.14 13.54 -72.37
C PRO A 124 7.49 12.19 -71.75
N GLU A 125 8.74 11.77 -71.93
CA GLU A 125 9.30 10.61 -71.22
C GLU A 125 9.08 10.72 -69.71
N GLN A 126 8.72 9.60 -69.08
CA GLN A 126 8.44 9.49 -67.66
C GLN A 126 9.54 8.67 -66.98
N HIS A 127 9.76 8.90 -65.68
CA HIS A 127 10.63 8.07 -64.85
C HIS A 127 9.79 7.34 -63.81
N ALA A 128 10.01 6.04 -63.69
CA ALA A 128 9.52 5.19 -62.63
C ALA A 128 10.71 4.55 -61.91
N VAL A 129 10.44 3.98 -60.73
CA VAL A 129 11.39 3.23 -59.93
C VAL A 129 10.66 1.96 -59.49
N GLU A 130 11.34 0.82 -59.42
CA GLU A 130 10.68 -0.44 -59.03
C GLU A 130 9.93 -0.32 -57.69
N GLY A 131 8.81 -1.05 -57.59
CA GLY A 131 7.92 -1.06 -56.43
C GLY A 131 7.13 0.24 -56.20
N LYS A 132 7.39 1.33 -56.95
CA LYS A 132 6.77 2.65 -56.73
C LYS A 132 5.72 2.97 -57.81
N LEU A 133 4.52 3.36 -57.36
CA LEU A 133 3.38 3.67 -58.22
C LEU A 133 3.58 4.97 -59.02
N LEU A 134 3.86 4.85 -60.31
CA LEU A 134 3.80 5.94 -61.26
C LEU A 134 2.33 6.31 -61.56
N LYS A 135 2.05 7.61 -61.66
CA LYS A 135 0.80 8.15 -62.21
C LYS A 135 1.10 9.21 -63.27
N VAL A 136 0.51 9.07 -64.45
CA VAL A 136 0.69 9.99 -65.58
C VAL A 136 -0.68 10.50 -66.03
N ASN A 137 -0.90 11.81 -65.93
CA ASN A 137 -2.08 12.46 -66.51
C ASN A 137 -1.91 12.53 -68.03
N ILE A 138 -2.84 11.96 -68.80
CA ILE A 138 -2.81 12.00 -70.27
C ILE A 138 -3.97 12.89 -70.74
N PRO A 139 -3.75 14.18 -71.04
CA PRO A 139 -4.82 15.11 -71.36
C PRO A 139 -5.46 14.79 -72.72
N ILE A 140 -6.69 14.29 -72.70
CA ILE A 140 -7.47 13.91 -73.88
C ILE A 140 -8.71 14.82 -73.96
N SER A 141 -8.76 15.64 -75.01
CA SER A 141 -9.95 16.42 -75.35
C SER A 141 -10.71 15.71 -76.47
N ALA A 142 -11.84 15.12 -76.12
CA ALA A 142 -12.74 14.38 -77.00
C ALA A 142 -14.20 14.62 -76.58
N ALA A 143 -15.15 14.45 -77.51
CA ALA A 143 -16.57 14.46 -77.17
C ALA A 143 -16.98 13.17 -76.42
N ALA A 144 -18.12 13.19 -75.75
CA ALA A 144 -18.61 12.03 -74.98
C ALA A 144 -18.78 10.79 -75.87
N GLY A 145 -18.22 9.65 -75.45
CA GLY A 145 -18.33 8.36 -76.15
C GLY A 145 -17.15 7.98 -77.05
N ALA A 146 -15.99 8.64 -76.95
CA ALA A 146 -14.75 8.15 -77.58
C ALA A 146 -14.31 6.80 -77.00
N ASP A 147 -13.85 5.87 -77.84
CA ASP A 147 -13.17 4.68 -77.36
C ASP A 147 -11.70 5.00 -77.05
N ILE A 148 -11.23 4.50 -75.91
CA ILE A 148 -9.90 4.75 -75.36
C ILE A 148 -9.34 3.40 -74.92
N LYS A 149 -8.17 3.02 -75.43
CA LYS A 149 -7.56 1.71 -75.17
C LYS A 149 -6.04 1.79 -75.13
N LEU A 150 -5.44 1.16 -74.11
CA LEU A 150 -4.01 0.83 -74.11
C LEU A 150 -3.77 -0.27 -75.17
N VAL A 151 -2.86 0.01 -76.11
CA VAL A 151 -2.51 -0.87 -77.24
C VAL A 151 -1.17 -1.56 -77.00
N GLU A 152 -0.25 -0.86 -76.35
CA GLU A 152 1.07 -1.31 -75.92
C GLU A 152 1.27 -0.66 -74.55
N SER A 153 1.57 -1.44 -73.50
CA SER A 153 1.78 -0.95 -72.14
C SER A 153 2.42 -2.05 -71.26
N PRO A 154 3.08 -1.70 -70.15
CA PRO A 154 3.62 -2.68 -69.20
C PRO A 154 2.58 -3.65 -68.62
N ALA A 155 3.05 -4.78 -68.07
CA ALA A 155 2.22 -5.67 -67.29
C ALA A 155 1.65 -4.96 -66.04
N GLY A 156 0.44 -5.34 -65.62
CA GLY A 156 -0.25 -4.73 -64.46
C GLY A 156 -0.69 -3.26 -64.61
N SER A 157 -0.26 -2.56 -65.67
CA SER A 157 -0.62 -1.16 -65.92
C SER A 157 -2.12 -0.96 -66.27
N THR A 158 -2.65 0.21 -65.93
CA THR A 158 -4.06 0.56 -66.12
C THR A 158 -4.23 2.00 -66.61
N PHE A 159 -5.39 2.31 -67.20
CA PHE A 159 -5.78 3.68 -67.54
C PHE A 159 -7.22 3.95 -67.09
N ASP A 160 -7.39 4.92 -66.19
CA ASP A 160 -8.70 5.41 -65.79
C ASP A 160 -9.22 6.46 -66.78
N LYS A 161 -10.42 6.22 -67.32
CA LYS A 161 -11.09 7.09 -68.29
C LYS A 161 -11.76 8.31 -67.66
N GLU A 162 -12.09 8.28 -66.37
CA GLU A 162 -12.73 9.41 -65.68
C GLU A 162 -11.71 10.46 -65.23
N SER A 163 -10.60 10.04 -64.59
CA SER A 163 -9.51 10.94 -64.21
C SER A 163 -8.46 11.20 -65.30
N GLN A 164 -8.52 10.46 -66.42
CA GLN A 164 -7.52 10.45 -67.49
C GLN A 164 -6.09 10.09 -67.03
N GLN A 165 -5.98 9.19 -66.04
CA GLN A 165 -4.71 8.78 -65.45
C GLN A 165 -4.28 7.38 -65.91
N PHE A 166 -3.08 7.29 -66.49
CA PHE A 166 -2.32 6.04 -66.54
C PHE A 166 -1.70 5.77 -65.17
N GLN A 167 -1.79 4.53 -64.70
CA GLN A 167 -1.29 4.10 -63.39
C GLN A 167 -0.58 2.75 -63.50
N TRP A 168 0.64 2.66 -62.97
CA TRP A 168 1.48 1.47 -63.05
C TRP A 168 2.54 1.46 -61.95
N THR A 169 2.84 0.27 -61.43
CA THR A 169 3.99 0.02 -60.53
C THR A 169 4.90 -0.97 -61.24
N PRO A 170 6.17 -0.63 -61.54
CA PRO A 170 7.12 -1.58 -62.12
C PRO A 170 7.45 -2.68 -61.12
N GLY A 171 7.59 -3.92 -61.62
CA GLY A 171 8.21 -5.01 -60.89
C GLY A 171 9.69 -5.17 -61.26
N GLU A 172 10.35 -6.10 -60.57
CA GLU A 172 11.76 -6.49 -60.79
C GLU A 172 12.10 -6.79 -62.26
N GLU A 173 11.15 -7.37 -63.00
CA GLU A 173 11.28 -7.74 -64.41
C GLU A 173 11.15 -6.56 -65.40
N ASP A 174 10.86 -5.34 -64.92
CA ASP A 174 10.62 -4.16 -65.74
C ASP A 174 11.82 -3.21 -65.88
N GLY A 175 12.85 -3.34 -65.03
CA GLY A 175 14.07 -2.52 -65.01
C GLY A 175 15.37 -3.32 -64.80
N PRO A 176 16.56 -2.66 -64.75
CA PRO A 176 16.82 -1.31 -65.28
C PRO A 176 16.51 -1.25 -66.78
N GLY A 177 15.61 -0.35 -67.20
CA GLY A 177 14.97 -0.53 -68.51
C GLY A 177 14.16 0.65 -69.03
N THR A 178 13.52 0.43 -70.19
CA THR A 178 12.64 1.44 -70.80
C THR A 178 11.43 0.77 -71.42
N GLN A 179 10.28 0.93 -70.75
CA GLN A 179 9.00 0.44 -71.23
C GLN A 179 8.31 1.46 -72.14
N LYS A 180 7.35 1.00 -72.95
CA LYS A 180 6.59 1.84 -73.90
C LYS A 180 5.11 1.82 -73.59
N VAL A 181 4.49 2.99 -73.71
CA VAL A 181 3.03 3.14 -73.60
C VAL A 181 2.48 3.76 -74.88
N VAL A 182 1.45 3.11 -75.43
CA VAL A 182 0.67 3.57 -76.58
C VAL A 182 -0.81 3.55 -76.20
N LEU A 183 -1.38 4.73 -75.99
CA LEU A 183 -2.81 4.90 -75.72
C LEU A 183 -3.50 5.37 -77.01
N ARG A 184 -4.39 4.54 -77.57
CA ARG A 184 -5.17 4.89 -78.75
C ARG A 184 -6.54 5.45 -78.35
N VAL A 185 -6.91 6.56 -78.95
CA VAL A 185 -8.22 7.22 -78.79
C VAL A 185 -8.91 7.27 -80.15
N THR A 186 -10.17 6.83 -80.23
CA THR A 186 -10.96 6.77 -81.47
C THR A 186 -12.34 7.40 -81.28
N GLN A 187 -12.70 8.33 -82.17
CA GLN A 187 -13.99 9.03 -82.18
C GLN A 187 -14.46 9.23 -83.62
N GLY A 188 -15.59 8.65 -83.99
CA GLY A 188 -16.10 8.68 -85.37
C GLY A 188 -15.10 8.04 -86.34
N THR A 189 -14.48 8.85 -87.20
CA THR A 189 -13.38 8.43 -88.11
C THR A 189 -12.00 8.94 -87.67
N SER A 190 -11.92 9.72 -86.59
CA SER A 190 -10.67 10.27 -86.05
C SER A 190 -10.04 9.30 -85.04
N THR A 191 -8.85 8.79 -85.35
CA THR A 191 -8.03 8.00 -84.43
C THR A 191 -6.70 8.70 -84.20
N ILE A 192 -6.31 8.84 -82.93
CA ILE A 192 -4.98 9.32 -82.52
C ILE A 192 -4.31 8.31 -81.58
N GLU A 193 -2.98 8.36 -81.49
CA GLU A 193 -2.19 7.57 -80.54
C GLU A 193 -1.28 8.48 -79.75
N VAL A 194 -1.44 8.51 -78.43
CA VAL A 194 -0.45 9.07 -77.50
C VAL A 194 0.65 8.04 -77.33
N ARG A 195 1.91 8.43 -77.47
CA ARG A 195 3.08 7.55 -77.36
C ARG A 195 4.11 8.18 -76.43
N PHE A 196 4.50 7.46 -75.38
CA PHE A 196 5.58 7.87 -74.47
C PHE A 196 6.36 6.66 -73.96
N SER A 197 7.60 6.89 -73.53
CA SER A 197 8.44 5.93 -72.83
C SER A 197 8.39 6.15 -71.32
N ILE A 198 8.67 5.09 -70.57
CA ILE A 198 8.92 5.14 -69.14
C ILE A 198 10.29 4.51 -68.90
N SER A 199 11.27 5.30 -68.45
CA SER A 199 12.52 4.77 -67.90
C SER A 199 12.21 4.17 -66.52
N VAL A 200 12.72 2.96 -66.26
CA VAL A 200 12.64 2.30 -64.95
C VAL A 200 14.03 2.30 -64.36
N ASP A 201 14.17 3.00 -63.24
CA ASP A 201 15.42 3.07 -62.47
C ASP A 201 15.42 1.97 -61.39
N GLU A 202 16.54 1.23 -61.31
CA GLU A 202 16.77 0.04 -60.47
C GLU A 202 16.75 0.36 -58.95
N ALA A 203 16.20 -0.51 -58.10
CA ALA A 203 15.96 -0.21 -56.68
C ALA A 203 16.06 -1.38 -55.68
N ASP A 204 17.27 -1.89 -55.51
CA ASP A 204 17.88 -2.50 -54.29
C ASP A 204 16.89 -2.71 -53.12
N ALA A 205 16.46 -3.96 -52.89
CA ALA A 205 15.44 -4.32 -51.91
C ALA A 205 15.91 -5.38 -50.90
N PRO A 206 15.57 -5.23 -49.59
CA PRO A 206 16.11 -6.10 -48.55
C PRO A 206 15.59 -7.54 -48.66
N PRO A 207 16.29 -8.52 -48.05
CA PRO A 207 15.92 -9.91 -48.18
C PRO A 207 14.52 -10.17 -47.60
N VAL A 208 13.84 -11.19 -48.11
CA VAL A 208 12.50 -11.58 -47.70
C VAL A 208 12.56 -12.94 -47.03
N PHE A 209 12.22 -13.00 -45.74
CA PHE A 209 12.03 -14.26 -45.02
C PHE A 209 10.80 -15.02 -45.54
N SER A 210 10.89 -16.35 -45.62
CA SER A 210 9.71 -17.20 -45.72
C SER A 210 8.83 -17.07 -44.47
N SER A 211 7.53 -17.38 -44.60
CA SER A 211 6.54 -17.25 -43.52
C SER A 211 6.97 -17.97 -42.25
N ALA A 212 7.01 -17.25 -41.12
CA ALA A 212 7.36 -17.83 -39.82
C ALA A 212 6.27 -18.79 -39.31
N GLU A 213 6.70 -19.97 -38.87
CA GLU A 213 5.88 -20.90 -38.09
C GLU A 213 5.95 -20.55 -36.59
N GLU A 214 4.94 -20.93 -35.81
CA GLU A 214 5.04 -20.91 -34.34
C GLU A 214 5.81 -22.14 -33.88
N PHE A 215 6.97 -21.94 -33.25
CA PHE A 215 7.84 -23.04 -32.83
C PHE A 215 7.57 -23.45 -31.37
N SER A 216 7.77 -24.74 -31.07
CA SER A 216 7.70 -25.28 -29.71
C SER A 216 9.04 -25.84 -29.26
N ALA A 217 9.39 -25.62 -27.99
CA ALA A 217 10.60 -26.14 -27.36
C ALA A 217 10.29 -26.77 -26.00
N SER A 218 11.19 -27.61 -25.48
CA SER A 218 11.14 -28.13 -24.11
C SER A 218 12.27 -27.53 -23.28
N PRO A 219 12.05 -27.18 -22.00
CA PRO A 219 13.11 -26.68 -21.14
C PRO A 219 14.23 -27.72 -20.97
N GLU A 220 15.46 -27.25 -20.79
CA GLU A 220 16.69 -28.05 -20.64
C GLU A 220 16.97 -29.03 -21.79
N THR A 221 16.30 -28.87 -22.95
CA THR A 221 16.40 -29.77 -24.10
C THR A 221 16.91 -29.02 -25.34
N GLU A 222 17.97 -29.55 -25.99
CA GLU A 222 18.49 -28.95 -27.24
C GLU A 222 17.41 -28.94 -28.34
N THR A 223 17.01 -27.73 -28.73
CA THR A 223 16.01 -27.47 -29.77
C THR A 223 16.69 -26.90 -31.01
N LYS A 224 16.21 -27.31 -32.20
CA LYS A 224 16.74 -26.86 -33.49
C LYS A 224 15.63 -26.23 -34.32
N LEU A 225 15.81 -24.96 -34.64
CA LEU A 225 14.92 -24.16 -35.48
C LEU A 225 15.65 -23.82 -36.78
N THR A 226 14.93 -23.48 -37.84
CA THR A 226 15.55 -23.10 -39.12
C THR A 226 14.75 -21.99 -39.77
N VAL A 227 15.42 -20.91 -40.15
CA VAL A 227 14.85 -19.82 -40.93
C VAL A 227 15.42 -19.82 -42.34
N GLN A 228 14.66 -19.27 -43.28
CA GLN A 228 15.12 -19.04 -44.65
C GLN A 228 14.69 -17.64 -45.08
N ALA A 229 15.64 -16.89 -45.63
CA ALA A 229 15.41 -15.65 -46.35
C ALA A 229 16.07 -15.72 -47.73
N LYS A 230 15.58 -14.90 -48.66
CA LYS A 230 16.15 -14.73 -49.99
C LYS A 230 16.14 -13.27 -50.36
N ASP A 231 17.22 -12.83 -50.97
CA ASP A 231 17.24 -11.60 -51.76
C ASP A 231 16.16 -11.72 -52.89
N PRO A 232 15.25 -10.73 -53.04
CA PRO A 232 14.29 -10.71 -54.14
C PRO A 232 14.88 -10.26 -55.49
N ASP A 233 16.04 -9.60 -55.50
CA ASP A 233 16.55 -8.85 -56.66
C ASP A 233 17.21 -9.75 -57.72
N THR A 234 17.46 -9.21 -58.92
CA THR A 234 17.94 -9.95 -60.09
C THR A 234 19.18 -9.29 -60.70
N PRO A 235 20.42 -9.73 -60.37
CA PRO A 235 20.76 -11.06 -59.86
C PRO A 235 21.00 -11.16 -58.34
N ALA A 236 20.15 -11.96 -57.68
CA ALA A 236 20.17 -12.22 -56.24
C ALA A 236 21.57 -12.55 -55.64
N VAL A 237 21.85 -11.88 -54.51
CA VAL A 237 23.06 -11.91 -53.69
C VAL A 237 22.97 -13.04 -52.63
N GLU A 238 24.13 -13.52 -52.14
CA GLU A 238 24.16 -14.47 -51.03
C GLU A 238 23.75 -13.76 -49.71
N VAL A 239 22.68 -14.27 -49.09
CA VAL A 239 22.14 -13.79 -47.81
C VAL A 239 22.80 -14.52 -46.63
N THR A 240 23.09 -13.79 -45.57
CA THR A 240 23.67 -14.30 -44.31
C THR A 240 22.77 -13.97 -43.12
N TYR A 241 22.86 -14.77 -42.05
CA TYR A 241 21.98 -14.66 -40.87
C TYR A 241 22.76 -14.29 -39.60
N GLN A 242 22.18 -13.41 -38.77
CA GLN A 242 22.74 -12.99 -37.47
C GLN A 242 21.65 -12.90 -36.38
N LEU A 243 22.00 -13.24 -35.14
CA LEU A 243 21.13 -13.03 -33.97
C LEU A 243 21.20 -11.56 -33.54
N VAL A 244 20.05 -10.88 -33.51
CA VAL A 244 19.97 -9.47 -33.10
C VAL A 244 19.77 -9.38 -31.58
N ASN A 245 20.67 -8.67 -30.90
CA ASN A 245 20.61 -8.35 -29.48
C ASN A 245 20.18 -9.54 -28.57
N PRO A 246 20.85 -10.71 -28.64
CA PRO A 246 20.45 -11.88 -27.85
C PRO A 246 20.51 -11.58 -26.34
N GLY A 247 19.34 -11.65 -25.70
CA GLY A 247 19.21 -11.51 -24.25
C GLY A 247 19.78 -12.71 -23.49
N ALA A 248 19.77 -12.64 -22.15
CA ALA A 248 20.35 -13.67 -21.29
C ALA A 248 19.80 -15.09 -21.57
N ASP A 249 18.51 -15.20 -21.90
CA ASP A 249 17.85 -16.47 -22.23
C ASP A 249 18.37 -17.13 -23.53
N LEU A 250 19.09 -16.38 -24.36
CA LEU A 250 19.68 -16.80 -25.63
C LEU A 250 21.22 -16.85 -25.58
N ALA A 251 21.85 -16.69 -24.41
CA ALA A 251 23.31 -16.57 -24.28
C ALA A 251 24.10 -17.80 -24.80
N GLU A 252 23.50 -18.99 -24.84
CA GLU A 252 24.10 -20.21 -25.39
C GLU A 252 23.62 -20.57 -26.81
N ALA A 253 22.73 -19.76 -27.40
CA ALA A 253 22.15 -20.01 -28.72
C ALA A 253 23.19 -19.84 -29.84
N LYS A 254 23.17 -20.76 -30.81
CA LYS A 254 24.14 -20.82 -31.93
C LYS A 254 23.40 -20.83 -33.24
N LEU A 255 23.56 -19.76 -34.02
CA LEU A 255 23.01 -19.62 -35.37
C LEU A 255 24.11 -19.90 -36.40
N ASP A 256 23.85 -20.81 -37.33
CA ASP A 256 24.65 -20.95 -38.53
C ASP A 256 24.31 -19.82 -39.51
N SER A 257 25.29 -18.93 -39.72
CA SER A 257 25.16 -17.72 -40.53
C SER A 257 24.92 -17.98 -42.04
N LYS A 258 25.06 -19.22 -42.52
CA LYS A 258 24.80 -19.61 -43.92
C LYS A 258 23.56 -20.50 -44.07
N THR A 259 23.31 -21.41 -43.14
CA THR A 259 22.17 -22.35 -43.26
C THR A 259 20.90 -21.88 -42.55
N GLY A 260 20.95 -20.82 -41.74
CA GLY A 260 19.80 -20.32 -40.97
C GLY A 260 19.37 -21.26 -39.84
N VAL A 261 20.17 -22.29 -39.52
CA VAL A 261 19.89 -23.26 -38.46
C VAL A 261 20.30 -22.67 -37.11
N LEU A 262 19.31 -22.48 -36.24
CA LEU A 262 19.51 -22.07 -34.86
C LEU A 262 19.45 -23.29 -33.93
N THR A 263 20.50 -23.52 -33.16
CA THR A 263 20.52 -24.50 -32.06
C THR A 263 20.47 -23.76 -30.72
N TRP A 264 19.49 -24.06 -29.87
CA TRP A 264 19.28 -23.41 -28.59
C TRP A 264 18.69 -24.38 -27.56
N THR A 265 19.17 -24.31 -26.32
CA THR A 265 18.62 -25.06 -25.18
C THR A 265 17.92 -24.06 -24.26
N PRO A 266 16.58 -24.11 -24.11
CA PRO A 266 15.87 -23.20 -23.21
C PRO A 266 16.25 -23.49 -21.75
N SER A 267 16.43 -22.45 -20.95
CA SER A 267 16.79 -22.59 -19.52
C SER A 267 15.55 -22.88 -18.66
N GLU A 268 15.75 -23.39 -17.43
CA GLU A 268 14.66 -23.65 -16.46
C GLU A 268 13.69 -22.45 -16.33
N VAL A 269 14.22 -21.23 -16.24
CA VAL A 269 13.43 -20.00 -16.03
C VAL A 269 12.60 -19.56 -17.25
N THR A 270 12.73 -20.27 -18.39
CA THR A 270 11.89 -20.08 -19.58
C THR A 270 10.72 -21.07 -19.67
N ALA A 271 10.62 -22.06 -18.77
CA ALA A 271 9.58 -23.09 -18.81
C ALA A 271 8.16 -22.48 -18.71
N GLY A 272 7.32 -22.75 -19.72
CA GLY A 272 5.96 -22.21 -19.86
C GLY A 272 5.84 -20.89 -20.63
N GLU A 273 6.95 -20.25 -21.00
CA GLU A 273 6.97 -18.93 -21.63
C GLU A 273 6.89 -18.97 -23.17
N THR A 274 6.77 -17.78 -23.78
CA THR A 274 7.04 -17.58 -25.21
C THR A 274 8.25 -16.68 -25.39
N VAL A 275 9.39 -17.28 -25.73
CA VAL A 275 10.63 -16.55 -26.01
C VAL A 275 10.56 -15.96 -27.42
N GLN A 276 10.96 -14.69 -27.56
CA GLN A 276 11.07 -14.01 -28.84
C GLN A 276 12.53 -14.01 -29.28
N ILE A 277 12.79 -14.46 -30.51
CA ILE A 277 14.13 -14.55 -31.08
C ILE A 277 14.15 -13.69 -32.35
N VAL A 278 14.93 -12.62 -32.37
CA VAL A 278 15.08 -11.77 -33.55
C VAL A 278 16.30 -12.23 -34.34
N ILE A 279 16.07 -12.61 -35.60
CA ILE A 279 17.12 -12.93 -36.56
C ILE A 279 17.08 -11.88 -37.66
N ALA A 280 18.23 -11.26 -37.94
CA ALA A 280 18.39 -10.46 -39.14
C ALA A 280 18.94 -11.32 -40.28
N ALA A 281 18.42 -11.11 -41.48
CA ALA A 281 18.95 -11.62 -42.72
C ALA A 281 19.50 -10.43 -43.54
N LYS A 282 20.75 -10.53 -43.97
CA LYS A 282 21.51 -9.44 -44.60
C LYS A 282 22.29 -9.93 -45.82
N GLU A 283 22.31 -9.16 -46.90
CA GLU A 283 23.16 -9.46 -48.06
C GLU A 283 24.66 -9.41 -47.71
N SER A 284 25.46 -10.19 -48.44
CA SER A 284 26.91 -10.29 -48.27
C SER A 284 27.73 -9.11 -48.84
N SER A 285 27.10 -8.01 -49.27
CA SER A 285 27.78 -6.83 -49.80
C SER A 285 28.13 -5.80 -48.69
N GLU A 286 29.15 -4.94 -48.90
CA GLU A 286 29.55 -3.94 -47.88
C GLU A 286 28.47 -2.87 -47.61
N ALA A 287 27.59 -2.61 -48.58
CA ALA A 287 26.47 -1.67 -48.46
C ALA A 287 25.13 -2.35 -48.19
N GLY A 288 25.10 -3.69 -48.18
CA GLY A 288 23.88 -4.49 -48.32
C GLY A 288 22.82 -4.24 -47.26
N LEU A 289 21.57 -4.34 -47.68
CA LEU A 289 20.40 -4.14 -46.85
C LEU A 289 20.20 -5.32 -45.91
N GLU A 290 19.31 -5.12 -44.93
CA GLU A 290 18.96 -6.14 -43.95
C GLU A 290 17.49 -6.08 -43.57
N THR A 291 16.95 -7.23 -43.22
CA THR A 291 15.57 -7.43 -42.74
C THR A 291 15.59 -8.15 -41.40
N GLU A 292 14.58 -7.97 -40.55
CA GLU A 292 14.45 -8.67 -39.28
C GLU A 292 13.17 -9.53 -39.24
N GLN A 293 13.27 -10.75 -38.71
CA GLN A 293 12.13 -11.58 -38.38
C GLN A 293 12.17 -12.00 -36.91
N THR A 294 11.08 -11.72 -36.18
CA THR A 294 10.87 -12.19 -34.81
C THR A 294 10.21 -13.57 -34.81
N LEU A 295 10.97 -14.61 -34.46
CA LEU A 295 10.41 -15.92 -34.17
C LEU A 295 9.74 -15.91 -32.79
N ARG A 296 8.65 -16.65 -32.65
CA ARG A 296 7.99 -16.92 -31.36
C ARG A 296 8.15 -18.40 -31.03
N VAL A 297 8.85 -18.68 -29.94
CA VAL A 297 9.15 -20.05 -29.50
C VAL A 297 8.47 -20.29 -28.15
N ARG A 298 7.43 -21.12 -28.14
CA ARG A 298 6.72 -21.49 -26.93
C ARG A 298 7.46 -22.63 -26.23
N VAL A 299 8.01 -22.35 -25.06
CA VAL A 299 8.66 -23.34 -24.22
C VAL A 299 7.59 -24.04 -23.38
N ALA A 300 7.56 -25.37 -23.38
CA ALA A 300 6.63 -26.13 -22.57
C ALA A 300 6.84 -25.86 -21.06
N PRO A 301 5.77 -25.86 -20.23
CA PRO A 301 5.93 -25.96 -18.78
C PRO A 301 6.41 -27.36 -18.39
N TYR A 302 6.88 -27.53 -17.15
CA TYR A 302 7.14 -28.87 -16.61
C TYR A 302 5.84 -29.57 -16.22
N ASP A 303 5.75 -30.89 -16.50
CA ASP A 303 4.63 -31.74 -16.06
C ASP A 303 4.53 -31.87 -14.53
N ASP A 304 5.65 -31.70 -13.83
CA ASP A 304 5.69 -31.61 -12.36
C ASP A 304 5.38 -30.17 -11.93
N PRO A 305 4.23 -29.92 -11.26
CA PRO A 305 3.83 -28.58 -10.86
C PRO A 305 4.76 -27.98 -9.79
N VAL A 306 5.44 -28.80 -8.98
CA VAL A 306 6.43 -28.32 -8.00
C VAL A 306 7.71 -27.87 -8.72
N ARG A 307 8.12 -28.56 -9.79
CA ARG A 307 9.25 -28.13 -10.64
C ARG A 307 8.93 -26.84 -11.40
N GLN A 308 7.73 -26.73 -11.96
CA GLN A 308 7.26 -25.48 -12.59
C GLN A 308 7.23 -24.33 -11.57
N LEU A 309 6.78 -24.57 -10.33
CA LEU A 309 6.79 -23.57 -9.27
C LEU A 309 8.21 -23.11 -8.91
N LEU A 310 9.20 -24.02 -8.85
CA LEU A 310 10.61 -23.68 -8.62
C LEU A 310 11.18 -22.81 -9.75
N ALA A 311 10.88 -23.14 -11.01
CA ALA A 311 11.27 -22.36 -12.17
C ALA A 311 10.72 -20.91 -12.09
N ASP A 312 9.43 -20.76 -11.81
CA ASP A 312 8.77 -19.46 -11.68
C ASP A 312 9.30 -18.63 -10.50
N PHE A 313 9.70 -19.26 -9.38
CA PHE A 313 10.39 -18.58 -8.29
C PHE A 313 11.78 -18.08 -8.70
N ARG A 314 12.59 -18.92 -9.35
CA ARG A 314 13.94 -18.57 -9.81
C ARG A 314 13.92 -17.47 -10.87
N LYS A 315 12.96 -17.51 -11.79
CA LYS A 315 12.67 -16.46 -12.78
C LYS A 315 12.41 -15.09 -12.16
N ARG A 316 11.90 -15.04 -10.91
CA ARG A 316 11.68 -13.80 -10.14
C ARG A 316 12.87 -13.41 -9.24
N GLY A 317 13.97 -14.15 -9.28
CA GLY A 317 15.16 -13.91 -8.46
C GLY A 317 15.09 -14.48 -7.04
N LEU A 318 14.13 -15.37 -6.73
CA LEU A 318 14.04 -15.99 -5.40
C LEU A 318 15.14 -17.06 -5.25
N ASN A 319 16.06 -16.85 -4.29
CA ASN A 319 17.13 -17.81 -4.00
C ASN A 319 16.56 -19.01 -3.22
N ILE A 320 16.05 -20.00 -3.95
CA ILE A 320 15.33 -21.16 -3.41
C ILE A 320 16.08 -22.49 -3.63
N ALA A 321 16.31 -23.20 -2.53
CA ALA A 321 17.06 -24.46 -2.49
C ALA A 321 16.24 -25.57 -1.81
N THR A 322 16.33 -26.80 -2.33
CA THR A 322 15.72 -28.00 -1.73
C THR A 322 16.50 -28.48 -0.51
N VAL A 323 15.81 -29.03 0.49
CA VAL A 323 16.42 -29.64 1.69
C VAL A 323 15.83 -31.03 1.95
N GLU A 324 16.63 -31.95 2.51
CA GLU A 324 16.19 -33.34 2.76
C GLU A 324 15.12 -33.45 3.87
N SER A 325 15.08 -32.48 4.78
CA SER A 325 14.05 -32.36 5.81
C SER A 325 13.97 -30.92 6.32
N SER A 326 12.83 -30.57 6.90
CA SER A 326 12.57 -29.26 7.51
C SER A 326 12.35 -29.35 9.02
N THR A 327 12.67 -28.27 9.73
CA THR A 327 12.24 -28.06 11.11
C THR A 327 10.75 -27.73 11.20
N LEU A 328 10.17 -27.19 10.12
CA LEU A 328 8.79 -26.73 10.04
C LEU A 328 7.83 -27.91 9.82
N LYS A 329 7.33 -28.48 10.92
CA LYS A 329 6.35 -29.58 10.89
C LYS A 329 4.93 -29.05 10.79
N LEU A 330 4.33 -29.21 9.61
CA LEU A 330 2.96 -28.80 9.31
C LEU A 330 2.05 -30.04 9.17
N PRO A 331 0.81 -30.02 9.68
CA PRO A 331 -0.10 -31.18 9.68
C PRO A 331 -0.92 -31.29 8.39
N PHE A 332 -0.39 -30.79 7.27
CA PHE A 332 -1.04 -30.84 5.96
C PHE A 332 -0.86 -32.23 5.32
N THR A 333 -1.89 -32.68 4.60
CA THR A 333 -2.02 -34.05 4.07
C THR A 333 -1.48 -34.23 2.65
N GLY A 334 -1.22 -33.13 1.93
CA GLY A 334 -0.61 -33.15 0.60
C GLY A 334 0.84 -33.66 0.62
N LYS A 335 1.35 -34.10 -0.53
CA LYS A 335 2.72 -34.60 -0.67
C LYS A 335 3.72 -33.46 -0.45
N GLN A 336 4.39 -33.47 0.70
CA GLN A 336 5.35 -32.44 1.12
C GLN A 336 6.65 -32.48 0.28
N THR A 337 7.17 -31.29 -0.03
CA THR A 337 8.53 -31.02 -0.54
C THR A 337 9.11 -29.87 0.27
N SER A 338 10.21 -30.11 0.99
CA SER A 338 10.85 -29.12 1.85
C SER A 338 11.89 -28.30 1.09
N LEU A 339 11.77 -26.98 1.17
CA LEU A 339 12.63 -25.99 0.53
C LEU A 339 13.07 -24.93 1.56
N ARG A 340 14.00 -24.06 1.18
CA ARG A 340 14.35 -22.85 1.94
C ARG A 340 14.57 -21.65 1.02
N VAL A 341 14.24 -20.47 1.51
CA VAL A 341 14.51 -19.17 0.87
C VAL A 341 15.56 -18.46 1.72
N GLY A 342 16.82 -18.50 1.28
CA GLY A 342 17.95 -18.20 2.15
C GLY A 342 18.03 -19.19 3.32
N ASP A 343 17.73 -18.71 4.53
CA ASP A 343 17.67 -19.51 5.76
C ASP A 343 16.23 -19.76 6.28
N ASP A 344 15.22 -19.11 5.70
CA ASP A 344 13.81 -19.29 6.08
C ASP A 344 13.22 -20.57 5.45
N PRO A 345 12.53 -21.45 6.21
CA PRO A 345 11.92 -22.66 5.67
C PRO A 345 10.67 -22.36 4.85
N LEU A 346 10.50 -23.11 3.76
CA LEU A 346 9.36 -23.05 2.86
C LEU A 346 8.91 -24.47 2.48
N GLU A 347 7.70 -24.83 2.84
CA GLU A 347 7.13 -26.14 2.54
C GLU A 347 6.12 -26.05 1.39
N VAL A 348 6.18 -26.98 0.44
CA VAL A 348 5.20 -27.12 -0.65
C VAL A 348 4.48 -28.45 -0.51
N PHE A 349 3.14 -28.45 -0.53
CA PHE A 349 2.30 -29.63 -0.43
C PHE A 349 1.49 -29.78 -1.72
N ALA A 350 1.71 -30.87 -2.47
CA ALA A 350 0.98 -31.16 -3.68
C ALA A 350 -0.20 -32.09 -3.42
N TYR A 351 -1.39 -31.73 -3.91
CA TYR A 351 -2.64 -32.46 -3.72
C TYR A 351 -3.13 -33.11 -5.01
N GLU A 352 -3.81 -34.27 -4.89
CA GLU A 352 -4.39 -35.01 -6.02
C GLU A 352 -5.65 -34.33 -6.58
N SER A 353 -6.35 -33.51 -5.78
CA SER A 353 -7.52 -32.73 -6.17
C SER A 353 -7.62 -31.42 -5.39
N ASP A 354 -8.39 -30.47 -5.92
CA ASP A 354 -8.69 -29.22 -5.20
C ASP A 354 -9.51 -29.48 -3.93
N ASP A 355 -10.48 -30.41 -3.95
CA ASP A 355 -11.28 -30.78 -2.77
C ASP A 355 -10.40 -31.23 -1.58
N ALA A 356 -9.33 -31.98 -1.86
CA ALA A 356 -8.39 -32.40 -0.83
C ALA A 356 -7.58 -31.21 -0.26
N LEU A 357 -7.21 -30.25 -1.11
CA LEU A 357 -6.57 -29.01 -0.69
C LEU A 357 -7.55 -28.13 0.13
N GLN A 358 -8.80 -27.94 -0.32
CA GLN A 358 -9.78 -27.12 0.41
C GLN A 358 -10.11 -27.70 1.80
N LYS A 359 -10.04 -29.04 1.96
CA LYS A 359 -10.21 -29.67 3.26
C LYS A 359 -9.13 -29.27 4.26
N ASP A 360 -7.86 -29.20 3.84
CA ASP A 360 -6.78 -28.74 4.72
C ASP A 360 -6.81 -27.23 4.92
N VAL A 361 -7.14 -26.47 3.87
CA VAL A 361 -7.33 -25.02 3.92
C VAL A 361 -8.43 -24.60 4.90
N SER A 362 -9.56 -25.32 4.94
CA SER A 362 -10.67 -25.02 5.85
C SER A 362 -10.35 -25.25 7.33
N GLN A 363 -9.25 -25.95 7.64
CA GLN A 363 -8.74 -26.12 9.00
C GLN A 363 -7.80 -24.98 9.43
N ILE A 364 -7.47 -24.01 8.58
CA ILE A 364 -6.52 -22.93 8.91
C ILE A 364 -7.25 -21.68 9.44
N ASP A 365 -7.09 -21.41 10.73
CA ASP A 365 -7.58 -20.21 11.39
C ASP A 365 -6.47 -19.16 11.63
N GLU A 366 -6.82 -17.94 12.07
CA GLU A 366 -5.85 -16.86 12.30
C GLU A 366 -4.87 -17.12 13.46
N SER A 367 -5.21 -18.01 14.39
CA SER A 367 -4.41 -18.38 15.58
C SER A 367 -3.61 -19.68 15.43
N GLY A 368 -4.00 -20.53 14.47
CA GLY A 368 -3.39 -21.83 14.20
C GLY A 368 -3.94 -22.98 15.04
N GLN A 369 -4.82 -22.72 16.01
CA GLN A 369 -5.42 -23.75 16.86
C GLN A 369 -6.15 -24.84 16.08
N LEU A 370 -6.87 -24.49 15.01
CA LEU A 370 -7.68 -25.43 14.26
C LEU A 370 -6.83 -26.36 13.38
N VAL A 371 -5.68 -25.88 12.88
CA VAL A 371 -4.75 -26.65 12.04
C VAL A 371 -3.74 -27.43 12.89
N PHE A 372 -3.12 -26.81 13.90
CA PHE A 372 -2.07 -27.45 14.71
C PHE A 372 -2.57 -28.17 15.98
N GLY A 373 -3.87 -28.05 16.30
CA GLY A 373 -4.42 -28.47 17.60
C GLY A 373 -3.93 -27.62 18.78
N LYS A 374 -3.21 -26.53 18.51
CA LYS A 374 -2.63 -25.58 19.48
C LYS A 374 -2.35 -24.24 18.80
N ALA A 375 -2.21 -23.17 19.58
CA ALA A 375 -1.81 -21.87 19.04
C ALA A 375 -0.45 -21.90 18.31
N TRP A 376 -0.35 -21.15 17.23
CA TRP A 376 0.93 -20.86 16.55
C TRP A 376 1.78 -19.95 17.43
N THR A 377 2.98 -20.42 17.78
CA THR A 377 3.86 -19.84 18.81
C THR A 377 5.24 -19.45 18.29
N GLU A 378 5.54 -19.68 17.01
CA GLU A 378 6.80 -19.27 16.39
C GLU A 378 6.88 -17.74 16.27
N LYS A 379 8.10 -17.19 16.30
CA LYS A 379 8.36 -15.73 16.22
C LYS A 379 7.65 -15.07 15.03
N ASN A 380 7.68 -15.73 13.88
CA ASN A 380 7.20 -15.20 12.61
C ASN A 380 5.83 -15.81 12.24
N PRO A 381 4.95 -15.07 11.54
CA PRO A 381 3.67 -15.60 11.07
C PRO A 381 3.86 -16.66 9.99
N LEU A 382 3.09 -17.75 10.06
CA LEU A 382 3.02 -18.70 8.95
C LEU A 382 2.11 -18.14 7.85
N ARG A 383 2.70 -17.91 6.68
CA ARG A 383 1.99 -17.47 5.48
C ARG A 383 1.65 -18.70 4.66
N VAL A 384 0.37 -18.97 4.48
CA VAL A 384 -0.12 -20.06 3.64
C VAL A 384 -0.74 -19.46 2.38
N LEU A 385 -0.24 -19.88 1.24
CA LEU A 385 -0.58 -19.42 -0.11
C LEU A 385 -0.90 -20.64 -0.98
N ARG A 386 -1.56 -20.47 -2.12
CA ARG A 386 -1.86 -21.56 -3.05
C ARG A 386 -1.58 -21.21 -4.51
N ARG A 387 -1.34 -22.24 -5.32
CA ARG A 387 -1.28 -22.17 -6.79
C ARG A 387 -1.76 -23.49 -7.40
N GLY A 388 -2.90 -23.48 -8.10
CA GLY A 388 -3.60 -24.73 -8.46
C GLY A 388 -3.75 -25.68 -7.26
N THR A 389 -3.42 -26.96 -7.43
CA THR A 389 -3.42 -27.97 -6.34
C THR A 389 -2.16 -27.96 -5.46
N LEU A 390 -1.37 -26.89 -5.47
CA LEU A 390 -0.25 -26.69 -4.54
C LEU A 390 -0.64 -25.76 -3.40
N LEU A 391 -0.34 -26.17 -2.17
CA LEU A 391 -0.34 -25.31 -0.98
C LEU A 391 1.11 -25.01 -0.60
N VAL A 392 1.44 -23.75 -0.35
CA VAL A 392 2.80 -23.28 -0.03
C VAL A 392 2.77 -22.56 1.32
N ALA A 393 3.64 -22.97 2.23
CA ALA A 393 3.68 -22.49 3.60
C ALA A 393 5.07 -21.95 3.95
N PHE A 394 5.16 -20.68 4.36
CA PHE A 394 6.42 -19.94 4.53
C PHE A 394 6.42 -19.12 5.83
N THR A 395 7.55 -19.09 6.55
CA THR A 395 7.70 -18.35 7.82
C THR A 395 8.69 -17.19 7.76
N GLY A 396 9.26 -16.86 6.59
CA GLY A 396 10.13 -15.70 6.46
C GLY A 396 9.39 -14.37 6.58
N ASP A 397 10.05 -13.38 7.19
CA ASP A 397 9.53 -12.03 7.41
C ASP A 397 9.98 -11.02 6.34
N ARG A 398 11.02 -11.33 5.55
CA ARG A 398 11.57 -10.46 4.50
C ARG A 398 10.53 -10.08 3.43
N GLU A 399 10.15 -8.81 3.40
CA GLU A 399 9.09 -8.29 2.52
C GLU A 399 9.34 -8.58 1.03
N THR A 400 10.60 -8.51 0.58
CA THR A 400 11.01 -8.84 -0.80
C THR A 400 10.61 -10.24 -1.24
N ASP A 401 10.77 -11.22 -0.34
CA ASP A 401 10.52 -12.63 -0.63
C ASP A 401 9.03 -12.91 -0.60
N VAL A 402 8.34 -12.35 0.40
CA VAL A 402 6.87 -12.40 0.54
C VAL A 402 6.19 -11.80 -0.68
N ASP A 403 6.71 -10.70 -1.23
CA ASP A 403 6.17 -10.08 -2.45
C ASP A 403 6.55 -10.83 -3.73
N ILE A 404 7.63 -11.62 -3.77
CA ILE A 404 7.87 -12.55 -4.88
C ILE A 404 6.90 -13.74 -4.79
N LEU A 405 6.72 -14.31 -3.60
CA LEU A 405 5.79 -15.41 -3.32
C LEU A 405 4.36 -15.05 -3.77
N LYS A 406 3.84 -13.89 -3.33
CA LYS A 406 2.53 -13.35 -3.75
C LYS A 406 2.41 -13.05 -5.26
N ARG A 407 3.53 -12.95 -6.00
CA ARG A 407 3.54 -12.68 -7.46
C ARG A 407 3.78 -13.94 -8.32
N VAL A 408 3.94 -15.10 -7.68
CA VAL A 408 4.05 -16.42 -8.33
C VAL A 408 2.89 -17.34 -7.93
N LEU A 409 2.29 -17.11 -6.76
CA LEU A 409 1.17 -17.88 -6.22
C LEU A 409 -0.15 -17.14 -6.43
N ASP A 410 -1.20 -17.88 -6.76
CA ASP A 410 -2.48 -17.34 -7.26
C ASP A 410 -3.30 -16.63 -6.16
N GLU A 411 -3.22 -17.12 -4.92
CA GLU A 411 -4.08 -16.63 -3.82
C GLU A 411 -3.42 -16.82 -2.44
N SER A 412 -3.54 -15.80 -1.59
CA SER A 412 -3.17 -15.88 -0.17
C SER A 412 -4.30 -16.57 0.59
N VAL A 413 -4.04 -17.75 1.13
CA VAL A 413 -5.03 -18.56 1.84
C VAL A 413 -5.20 -18.06 3.27
N ALA A 414 -4.10 -17.94 4.00
CA ALA A 414 -4.10 -17.55 5.41
C ALA A 414 -2.78 -16.90 5.82
N VAL A 415 -2.83 -16.05 6.84
CA VAL A 415 -1.65 -15.63 7.59
C VAL A 415 -1.92 -15.98 9.05
N VAL A 416 -1.44 -17.14 9.46
CA VAL A 416 -1.52 -17.59 10.86
C VAL A 416 -0.56 -16.71 11.65
N ARG A 417 -1.08 -15.92 12.58
CA ARG A 417 -0.28 -14.98 13.36
C ARG A 417 0.29 -15.69 14.58
N PRO A 418 1.47 -15.29 15.08
CA PRO A 418 1.89 -15.68 16.42
C PRO A 418 0.81 -15.21 17.39
N VAL A 419 0.19 -16.16 18.08
CA VAL A 419 -0.64 -15.83 19.23
C VAL A 419 0.33 -15.31 20.27
N GLU A 420 0.14 -14.07 20.73
CA GLU A 420 0.82 -13.61 21.94
C GLU A 420 0.52 -14.62 23.05
N THR A 421 1.54 -15.35 23.49
CA THR A 421 1.42 -16.41 24.48
C THR A 421 0.54 -15.93 25.63
N PRO A 422 -0.42 -16.74 26.12
CA PRO A 422 -1.08 -16.47 27.40
C PRO A 422 -0.02 -16.06 28.42
N MET A 423 -0.30 -14.97 29.16
CA MET A 423 0.69 -14.12 29.85
C MET A 423 1.94 -14.90 30.29
N PRO A 424 3.13 -14.51 29.82
CA PRO A 424 4.29 -15.39 29.73
C PRO A 424 4.58 -16.07 31.07
N GLU A 425 4.83 -17.39 31.02
CA GLU A 425 5.22 -18.16 32.21
C GLU A 425 6.29 -17.40 32.99
N VAL A 426 5.92 -16.97 34.21
CA VAL A 426 6.69 -16.00 34.98
C VAL A 426 7.94 -16.67 35.52
N LYS A 427 9.00 -16.69 34.70
CA LYS A 427 10.34 -17.14 35.09
C LYS A 427 10.86 -16.29 36.24
N GLU A 428 10.70 -16.84 37.43
CA GLU A 428 11.35 -16.50 38.69
C GLU A 428 11.44 -15.00 38.99
N THR A 429 10.48 -14.46 39.75
CA THR A 429 10.78 -13.28 40.56
C THR A 429 10.15 -13.29 41.98
N PRO A 430 10.41 -14.31 42.83
CA PRO A 430 9.89 -14.33 44.20
C PRO A 430 10.19 -13.04 44.98
N ALA A 431 11.38 -12.46 44.81
CA ALA A 431 11.78 -11.21 45.47
C ALA A 431 10.85 -10.03 45.14
N LEU A 432 10.46 -9.85 43.89
CA LEU A 432 9.58 -8.76 43.46
C LEU A 432 8.12 -9.01 43.88
N VAL A 433 7.69 -10.26 43.91
CA VAL A 433 6.38 -10.62 44.47
C VAL A 433 6.33 -10.30 45.98
N GLN A 434 7.35 -10.69 46.76
CA GLN A 434 7.45 -10.33 48.18
C GLN A 434 7.57 -8.81 48.41
N ALA A 435 8.23 -8.08 47.52
CA ALA A 435 8.33 -6.61 47.61
C ALA A 435 6.98 -5.90 47.37
N LEU A 436 6.09 -6.48 46.56
CA LEU A 436 4.78 -5.89 46.24
C LEU A 436 3.64 -6.40 47.14
N LYS A 437 3.79 -7.61 47.69
CA LYS A 437 2.84 -8.28 48.61
C LYS A 437 2.23 -7.37 49.70
N PRO A 438 2.99 -6.55 50.45
CA PRO A 438 2.43 -5.66 51.48
C PRO A 438 1.37 -4.67 50.97
N PHE A 439 1.52 -4.13 49.74
CA PHE A 439 0.54 -3.19 49.17
C PHE A 439 -0.82 -3.85 48.87
N TYR A 440 -0.84 -5.17 48.68
CA TYR A 440 -2.06 -5.94 48.47
C TYR A 440 -2.64 -6.45 49.79
N GLU A 441 -1.80 -6.83 50.77
CA GLU A 441 -2.24 -7.24 52.12
C GLU A 441 -2.88 -6.07 52.89
N GLU A 442 -2.36 -4.84 52.74
CA GLU A 442 -2.99 -3.63 53.31
C GLU A 442 -4.40 -3.37 52.72
N ARG A 443 -4.64 -3.72 51.45
CA ARG A 443 -5.99 -3.69 50.85
C ARG A 443 -6.89 -4.79 51.43
N ALA A 444 -6.39 -6.03 51.49
CA ALA A 444 -7.16 -7.20 51.92
C ALA A 444 -7.68 -7.09 53.36
N THR A 445 -6.95 -6.42 54.25
CA THR A 445 -7.34 -6.23 55.66
C THR A 445 -8.48 -5.23 55.90
N GLN A 446 -9.03 -4.58 54.86
CA GLN A 446 -10.04 -3.52 55.03
C GLN A 446 -11.30 -3.71 54.17
N PRO A 447 -12.36 -4.37 54.67
CA PRO A 447 -13.61 -4.55 53.92
C PRO A 447 -14.33 -3.25 53.50
N GLY A 448 -15.18 -3.33 52.49
CA GLY A 448 -16.36 -2.44 52.33
C GLY A 448 -16.18 -1.06 51.71
N LYS A 449 -15.08 -0.75 51.01
CA LYS A 449 -14.97 0.47 50.17
C LYS A 449 -14.35 0.15 48.81
N PRO A 450 -14.74 0.85 47.72
CA PRO A 450 -14.05 0.76 46.44
C PRO A 450 -12.66 1.38 46.56
N ARG A 451 -11.66 0.54 46.86
CA ARG A 451 -10.25 0.94 46.87
C ARG A 451 -9.66 0.66 45.50
N LYS A 452 -8.96 1.67 44.94
CA LYS A 452 -8.06 1.43 43.80
C LYS A 452 -7.04 0.38 44.20
N LEU A 453 -6.61 -0.47 43.26
CA LEU A 453 -5.56 -1.48 43.52
C LEU A 453 -4.26 -0.85 44.02
N PHE A 454 -3.96 0.36 43.52
CA PHE A 454 -2.88 1.23 43.98
C PHE A 454 -3.39 2.66 44.11
N THR A 455 -2.85 3.42 45.06
CA THR A 455 -2.97 4.88 45.08
C THR A 455 -1.91 5.47 44.16
N THR A 456 -2.06 6.76 43.79
CA THR A 456 -0.99 7.51 43.09
C THR A 456 0.32 7.49 43.85
N ASP A 457 0.23 7.44 45.18
CA ASP A 457 1.35 7.63 46.09
C ASP A 457 2.19 6.33 46.20
N SER A 458 1.58 5.17 45.96
CA SER A 458 2.29 3.88 45.89
C SER A 458 2.97 3.62 44.55
N TYR A 459 2.68 4.37 43.48
CA TYR A 459 3.36 4.20 42.18
C TYR A 459 4.87 4.40 42.27
N ALA A 460 5.36 5.35 43.08
CA ALA A 460 6.80 5.53 43.29
C ALA A 460 7.44 4.26 43.87
N ALA A 461 6.81 3.63 44.86
CA ALA A 461 7.31 2.41 45.48
C ALA A 461 7.23 1.19 44.55
N VAL A 462 6.17 1.05 43.76
CA VAL A 462 6.05 -0.03 42.77
C VAL A 462 7.11 0.12 41.68
N ARG A 463 7.26 1.29 41.06
CA ARG A 463 8.30 1.55 40.06
C ARG A 463 9.70 1.30 40.62
N LYS A 464 9.98 1.74 41.86
CA LYS A 464 11.25 1.45 42.55
C LYS A 464 11.49 -0.05 42.70
N ALA A 465 10.50 -0.83 43.14
CA ALA A 465 10.67 -2.28 43.31
C ALA A 465 11.05 -2.99 41.99
N PHE A 466 10.43 -2.61 40.87
CA PHE A 466 10.81 -3.12 39.54
C PHE A 466 12.23 -2.67 39.13
N ALA A 467 12.63 -1.44 39.45
CA ALA A 467 13.96 -0.92 39.14
C ALA A 467 15.06 -1.58 39.99
N ASP A 468 14.81 -1.83 41.28
CA ASP A 468 15.72 -2.52 42.20
C ASP A 468 15.97 -3.97 41.71
N GLU A 469 14.91 -4.68 41.32
CA GLU A 469 15.02 -6.05 40.81
C GLU A 469 15.65 -6.10 39.41
N PHE A 470 15.42 -5.10 38.55
CA PHE A 470 16.17 -4.94 37.30
C PHE A 470 17.67 -4.74 37.57
N GLU A 471 18.03 -3.84 38.49
CA GLU A 471 19.44 -3.56 38.83
C GLU A 471 20.16 -4.79 39.39
N LYS A 472 19.45 -5.58 40.20
CA LYS A 472 19.91 -6.86 40.73
C LYS A 472 20.02 -7.96 39.67
N LYS A 473 19.05 -8.08 38.76
CA LYS A 473 19.05 -9.12 37.70
C LYS A 473 20.09 -8.85 36.61
N ASN A 474 20.42 -7.58 36.36
CA ASN A 474 21.30 -7.15 35.27
C ASN A 474 22.61 -6.52 35.79
N GLU A 475 23.06 -6.89 37.01
CA GLU A 475 24.21 -6.26 37.67
C GLU A 475 25.50 -6.33 36.83
N ILE A 476 25.68 -7.44 36.10
CA ILE A 476 26.84 -7.69 35.23
C ILE A 476 26.77 -6.79 33.99
N GLU A 477 25.61 -6.71 33.35
CA GLU A 477 25.32 -5.90 32.17
C GLU A 477 25.46 -4.41 32.48
N ILE A 478 24.95 -3.94 33.62
CA ILE A 478 25.06 -2.54 34.07
C ILE A 478 26.53 -2.17 34.31
N LYS A 479 27.31 -3.07 34.94
CA LYS A 479 28.76 -2.88 35.11
C LYS A 479 29.51 -2.91 33.78
N ALA A 480 29.14 -3.80 32.85
CA ALA A 480 29.71 -3.86 31.50
C ALA A 480 29.30 -2.69 30.59
N ALA A 481 28.17 -2.02 30.90
CA ALA A 481 27.70 -0.84 30.19
C ALA A 481 28.44 0.43 30.62
N PHE A 482 28.50 0.71 31.91
CA PHE A 482 29.14 1.93 32.43
C PHE A 482 30.68 1.78 32.55
N GLY A 483 31.20 0.56 32.73
CA GLY A 483 32.63 0.29 32.77
C GLY A 483 33.36 1.12 33.84
N THR A 484 34.32 1.94 33.44
CA THR A 484 35.05 2.86 34.33
C THR A 484 34.18 3.95 34.94
N ASP A 485 33.00 4.22 34.37
CA ASP A 485 32.09 5.28 34.81
C ASP A 485 31.09 4.80 35.88
N TYR A 486 31.09 3.52 36.24
CA TYR A 486 30.03 2.90 37.05
C TYR A 486 29.76 3.66 38.36
N ASP A 487 30.80 4.02 39.12
CA ASP A 487 30.66 4.74 40.38
C ASP A 487 30.16 6.19 40.17
N GLU A 488 30.65 6.88 39.13
CA GLU A 488 30.21 8.23 38.74
C GLU A 488 28.72 8.25 38.33
N VAL A 489 28.28 7.23 37.59
CA VAL A 489 26.90 7.07 37.13
C VAL A 489 25.97 6.71 38.30
N GLN A 490 26.41 5.86 39.24
CA GLN A 490 25.64 5.56 40.45
C GLN A 490 25.53 6.77 41.40
N GLU A 491 26.60 7.55 41.60
CA GLU A 491 26.53 8.82 42.34
C GLU A 491 25.56 9.79 41.65
N TRP A 492 25.65 9.94 40.31
CA TRP A 492 24.75 10.80 39.55
C TRP A 492 23.28 10.38 39.67
N PHE A 493 22.99 9.07 39.56
CA PHE A 493 21.64 8.53 39.74
C PHE A 493 21.12 8.66 41.18
N SER A 494 21.98 8.68 42.21
CA SER A 494 21.54 8.86 43.61
C SER A 494 20.77 10.17 43.82
N THR A 495 21.07 11.19 43.00
CA THR A 495 20.37 12.49 42.99
C THR A 495 19.17 12.55 42.04
N ARG A 496 18.92 11.47 41.27
CA ARG A 496 18.00 11.40 40.13
C ARG A 496 17.24 10.06 40.09
N THR A 497 16.76 9.61 41.24
CA THR A 497 16.14 8.29 41.42
C THR A 497 15.00 8.03 40.45
N ASP A 498 14.06 8.98 40.27
CA ASP A 498 12.97 8.89 39.27
C ASP A 498 13.48 8.56 37.85
N MET A 499 14.64 9.09 37.46
CA MET A 499 15.22 8.88 36.14
C MET A 499 15.94 7.54 36.02
N LYS A 500 16.63 7.08 37.08
CA LYS A 500 17.18 5.71 37.13
C LYS A 500 16.05 4.68 37.04
N GLU A 501 15.03 4.86 37.87
CA GLU A 501 13.89 3.97 37.97
C GLU A 501 13.11 3.89 36.65
N GLU A 502 12.85 5.02 35.99
CA GLU A 502 12.15 5.01 34.70
C GLU A 502 13.03 4.50 33.54
N LEU A 503 14.35 4.72 33.55
CA LEU A 503 15.26 4.11 32.56
C LEU A 503 15.25 2.57 32.68
N TYR A 504 15.54 2.05 33.88
CA TYR A 504 15.59 0.61 34.13
C TYR A 504 14.24 -0.08 33.88
N THR A 505 13.12 0.61 34.10
CA THR A 505 11.77 0.07 33.89
C THR A 505 11.12 0.46 32.55
N ALA A 506 11.89 1.08 31.64
CA ALA A 506 11.59 1.23 30.23
C ALA A 506 12.26 0.15 29.37
N ILE A 507 13.43 -0.36 29.80
CA ILE A 507 14.15 -1.47 29.18
C ILE A 507 13.34 -2.77 29.30
N ILE A 508 13.30 -3.56 28.22
CA ILE A 508 12.62 -4.85 28.16
C ILE A 508 13.66 -5.97 27.95
N PRO A 509 14.18 -6.62 29.01
CA PRO A 509 15.18 -7.69 28.90
C PRO A 509 14.74 -8.83 27.98
N GLY A 510 15.69 -9.36 27.20
CA GLY A 510 15.40 -10.37 26.17
C GLY A 510 14.70 -9.82 24.92
N GLN A 511 14.38 -8.52 24.91
CA GLN A 511 14.17 -7.75 23.69
C GLN A 511 15.33 -6.76 23.55
N ASP A 512 15.39 -5.73 24.37
CA ASP A 512 16.40 -4.67 24.27
C ASP A 512 17.79 -5.17 24.68
N ASP A 513 18.83 -4.66 24.02
CA ASP A 513 20.23 -4.82 24.45
C ASP A 513 20.47 -3.91 25.65
N VAL A 514 20.36 -4.48 26.85
CA VAL A 514 20.61 -3.83 28.14
C VAL A 514 21.94 -3.08 28.14
N VAL A 515 23.00 -3.63 27.53
CA VAL A 515 24.32 -3.01 27.49
C VAL A 515 24.35 -1.85 26.49
N GLY A 516 23.71 -2.02 25.33
CA GLY A 516 23.53 -0.98 24.31
C GLY A 516 22.75 0.24 24.82
N VAL A 517 21.57 0.03 25.42
CA VAL A 517 20.73 1.10 26.00
C VAL A 517 21.54 1.90 27.02
N LEU A 518 22.16 1.22 27.99
CA LEU A 518 22.82 1.88 29.10
C LEU A 518 24.12 2.61 28.68
N LYS A 519 24.86 2.09 27.69
CA LYS A 519 25.99 2.80 27.07
C LYS A 519 25.53 4.10 26.41
N LEU A 520 24.56 4.03 25.50
CA LEU A 520 24.07 5.20 24.77
C LEU A 520 23.47 6.26 25.72
N PHE A 521 22.78 5.83 26.78
CA PHE A 521 22.29 6.74 27.81
C PHE A 521 23.43 7.46 28.57
N ASN A 522 24.50 6.74 28.92
CA ASN A 522 25.67 7.33 29.59
C ASN A 522 26.48 8.25 28.65
N GLU A 523 26.60 7.91 27.36
CA GLU A 523 27.19 8.79 26.35
C GLU A 523 26.39 10.10 26.22
N ILE A 524 25.06 10.02 26.13
CA ILE A 524 24.17 11.20 26.09
C ILE A 524 24.32 12.04 27.38
N ARG A 525 24.37 11.39 28.55
CA ARG A 525 24.61 12.04 29.85
C ARG A 525 25.94 12.80 29.88
N LYS A 526 27.01 12.22 29.33
CA LYS A 526 28.35 12.84 29.26
C LYS A 526 28.43 13.98 28.25
N ALA A 527 27.79 13.85 27.09
CA ALA A 527 27.77 14.89 26.05
C ALA A 527 26.89 16.09 26.45
N TYR A 528 25.73 15.83 27.07
CA TYR A 528 24.71 16.86 27.37
C TYR A 528 24.27 16.87 28.86
N PRO A 529 25.19 16.97 29.84
CA PRO A 529 24.86 16.82 31.26
C PRO A 529 23.84 17.85 31.77
N LYS A 530 23.84 19.07 31.19
CA LYS A 530 22.85 20.13 31.49
C LYS A 530 21.47 19.89 30.87
N ALA A 531 21.37 19.02 29.87
CA ALA A 531 20.10 18.71 29.20
C ALA A 531 19.33 17.59 29.91
N MET A 532 20.01 16.67 30.61
CA MET A 532 19.39 15.47 31.20
C MET A 532 18.21 15.77 32.12
N ASP A 533 18.29 16.79 32.97
CA ASP A 533 17.21 17.19 33.90
C ASP A 533 15.94 17.69 33.18
N LYS A 534 16.08 18.04 31.90
CA LYS A 534 15.01 18.55 31.02
C LYS A 534 14.57 17.52 29.97
N TYR A 535 15.48 16.65 29.54
CA TYR A 535 15.31 15.75 28.39
C TYR A 535 15.58 14.27 28.73
N GLY A 536 15.55 13.88 30.01
CA GLY A 536 15.75 12.48 30.43
C GLY A 536 14.78 11.49 29.77
N GLN A 537 13.51 11.87 29.54
CA GLN A 537 12.56 11.04 28.76
C GLN A 537 12.98 10.90 27.29
N LEU A 538 13.59 11.92 26.68
CA LEU A 538 14.12 11.85 25.32
C LEU A 538 15.40 10.98 25.28
N ALA A 539 16.26 11.08 26.29
CA ALA A 539 17.43 10.21 26.42
C ALA A 539 17.01 8.73 26.55
N ILE A 540 15.99 8.42 27.35
CA ILE A 540 15.38 7.07 27.40
C ILE A 540 14.85 6.66 26.02
N ALA A 541 14.02 7.50 25.38
CA ALA A 541 13.41 7.18 24.08
C ALA A 541 14.45 6.92 22.97
N VAL A 542 15.55 7.67 22.95
CA VAL A 542 16.68 7.42 22.04
C VAL A 542 17.37 6.11 22.40
N SER A 543 17.66 5.89 23.69
CA SER A 543 18.45 4.74 24.13
C SER A 543 17.75 3.40 23.88
N VAL A 544 16.42 3.31 24.07
CA VAL A 544 15.64 2.07 23.83
C VAL A 544 15.25 1.81 22.37
N VAL A 545 15.64 2.69 21.44
CA VAL A 545 15.37 2.55 20.00
C VAL A 545 16.67 2.31 19.20
N TRP A 546 17.79 2.82 19.70
CA TRP A 546 19.10 2.81 19.04
C TRP A 546 20.13 1.89 19.70
N ASP A 547 19.72 1.09 20.68
CA ASP A 547 20.53 0.06 21.35
C ASP A 547 21.06 -1.00 20.37
N ASN A 548 20.17 -1.54 19.54
CA ASN A 548 20.44 -2.56 18.53
C ASN A 548 19.96 -2.14 17.12
N GLY A 549 19.13 -1.10 17.04
CA GLY A 549 18.73 -0.46 15.78
C GLY A 549 17.64 -1.18 14.96
N ARG A 550 17.05 -2.29 15.46
CA ARG A 550 16.04 -3.09 14.74
C ARG A 550 14.78 -2.34 14.33
N GLY A 551 14.30 -1.43 15.17
CA GLY A 551 13.05 -0.67 14.97
C GLY A 551 13.28 0.73 14.41
N VAL A 552 14.52 1.04 14.00
CA VAL A 552 14.88 2.33 13.42
C VAL A 552 14.48 2.38 11.96
N TYR A 553 13.52 3.23 11.62
CA TYR A 553 12.99 3.37 10.28
C TYR A 553 14.08 3.68 9.24
N GLY A 554 14.32 2.70 8.36
CA GLY A 554 15.27 2.76 7.25
C GLY A 554 14.57 2.83 5.91
N TYR A 555 14.75 3.93 5.18
CA TYR A 555 14.09 4.22 3.91
C TYR A 555 14.82 3.66 2.66
N THR A 556 15.80 2.76 2.84
CA THR A 556 16.60 2.20 1.74
C THR A 556 15.75 1.46 0.72
N HIS A 557 14.77 0.67 1.18
CA HIS A 557 13.85 -0.08 0.31
C HIS A 557 13.06 0.83 -0.66
N HIS A 558 12.74 2.08 -0.25
CA HIS A 558 12.12 3.07 -1.15
C HIS A 558 13.08 3.58 -2.21
N ALA A 559 14.36 3.76 -1.86
CA ALA A 559 15.41 4.13 -2.80
C ALA A 559 15.66 3.00 -3.81
N ASP A 560 15.81 1.77 -3.32
CA ASP A 560 16.00 0.57 -4.16
C ASP A 560 14.82 0.41 -5.15
N ARG A 561 13.57 0.53 -4.67
CA ARG A 561 12.35 0.50 -5.49
C ARG A 561 12.26 1.62 -6.54
N THR A 562 12.92 2.75 -6.30
CA THR A 562 12.92 3.91 -7.22
C THR A 562 14.15 3.98 -8.12
N HIS A 563 15.09 3.02 -8.01
CA HIS A 563 16.42 3.04 -8.65
C HIS A 563 17.27 4.25 -8.23
N SER A 564 17.11 4.68 -6.98
CA SER A 564 17.76 5.85 -6.37
C SER A 564 18.95 5.45 -5.49
N THR A 565 19.85 6.40 -5.24
CA THR A 565 21.00 6.24 -4.32
C THR A 565 20.67 6.77 -2.91
N VAL A 566 21.31 6.21 -1.88
CA VAL A 566 21.18 6.67 -0.47
C VAL A 566 22.55 7.13 0.04
N PRO A 567 22.65 8.29 0.71
CA PRO A 567 23.89 8.76 1.31
C PRO A 567 24.19 8.00 2.61
N LYS A 568 24.72 6.78 2.48
CA LYS A 568 25.02 5.87 3.60
C LYS A 568 25.98 6.47 4.64
N ASP A 569 26.79 7.43 4.23
CA ASP A 569 27.75 8.21 5.01
C ASP A 569 27.14 9.37 5.83
N LYS A 570 25.91 9.80 5.51
CA LYS A 570 25.24 10.97 6.13
C LYS A 570 24.04 10.58 7.01
N LEU A 571 23.77 9.28 7.16
CA LEU A 571 22.65 8.78 7.96
C LEU A 571 22.85 9.09 9.43
N LEU A 572 21.81 9.59 10.09
CA LEU A 572 21.89 9.92 11.52
C LEU A 572 21.74 8.67 12.40
N HIS A 573 22.39 8.71 13.56
CA HIS A 573 22.34 7.70 14.61
C HIS A 573 21.61 8.22 15.86
N GLY A 574 21.60 7.45 16.95
CA GLY A 574 20.89 7.79 18.18
C GLY A 574 21.38 9.09 18.83
N MET A 575 22.70 9.27 18.93
CA MET A 575 23.31 10.49 19.48
C MET A 575 22.89 11.75 18.69
N ASP A 576 22.93 11.69 17.35
CA ASP A 576 22.54 12.82 16.49
C ASP A 576 21.06 13.17 16.62
N ASN A 577 20.21 12.15 16.84
CA ASN A 577 18.80 12.34 17.11
C ASN A 577 18.58 13.09 18.44
N PHE A 578 19.30 12.73 19.51
CA PHE A 578 19.24 13.48 20.77
C PHE A 578 19.76 14.91 20.60
N ALA A 579 20.93 15.07 19.99
CA ALA A 579 21.57 16.36 19.74
C ALA A 579 20.63 17.33 19.00
N PHE A 580 20.04 16.89 17.89
CA PHE A 580 19.13 17.69 17.07
C PHE A 580 17.96 18.28 17.88
N PHE A 581 17.33 17.49 18.76
CA PHE A 581 16.17 17.96 19.54
C PHE A 581 16.54 18.93 20.67
N VAL A 582 17.76 18.84 21.21
CA VAL A 582 18.27 19.77 22.24
C VAL A 582 18.78 21.07 21.59
N GLU A 583 19.55 20.97 20.51
CA GLU A 583 20.14 22.14 19.85
C GLU A 583 19.10 22.96 19.06
N ALA A 584 18.12 22.29 18.43
CA ALA A 584 17.03 22.95 17.72
C ALA A 584 15.82 23.27 18.62
N GLU A 585 15.97 23.36 19.96
CA GLU A 585 14.85 23.48 20.92
C GLU A 585 13.81 24.53 20.50
N SER A 586 14.25 25.71 20.04
CA SER A 586 13.37 26.82 19.64
C SER A 586 12.46 26.44 18.47
N ALA A 587 12.99 25.73 17.48
CA ALA A 587 12.20 25.16 16.39
C ALA A 587 11.29 24.03 16.89
N MET A 588 11.73 23.25 17.88
CA MET A 588 10.95 22.16 18.50
C MET A 588 9.91 22.65 19.53
N GLN A 589 9.90 23.94 19.86
CA GLN A 589 9.06 24.57 20.89
C GLN A 589 9.14 23.85 22.25
N GLY A 590 10.30 23.29 22.60
CA GLY A 590 10.52 22.57 23.85
C GLY A 590 9.69 21.30 24.06
N ARG A 591 8.90 20.84 23.07
CA ARG A 591 7.87 19.78 23.24
C ARG A 591 8.42 18.47 23.82
N ALA A 592 9.64 18.09 23.43
CA ALA A 592 10.34 16.90 23.92
C ALA A 592 10.69 16.91 25.42
N GLN A 593 10.49 18.04 26.13
CA GLN A 593 10.63 18.11 27.59
C GLN A 593 9.46 17.43 28.32
N PHE A 594 8.26 17.42 27.73
CA PHE A 594 7.00 17.07 28.43
C PHE A 594 6.25 15.88 27.81
N LEU A 595 6.80 15.26 26.77
CA LEU A 595 6.30 14.00 26.23
C LEU A 595 6.87 12.82 27.04
N PRO A 596 6.06 11.81 27.39
CA PRO A 596 6.53 10.49 27.79
C PRO A 596 7.42 9.87 26.72
N TRP A 597 8.39 9.05 27.13
CA TRP A 597 9.32 8.41 26.19
C TRP A 597 8.61 7.57 25.11
N GLU A 598 7.46 6.95 25.43
CA GLU A 598 6.65 6.16 24.50
C GLU A 598 6.02 6.98 23.35
N PHE A 599 5.91 8.31 23.48
CA PHE A 599 5.55 9.17 22.36
C PHE A 599 6.78 9.50 21.48
N MET A 600 7.95 9.61 22.10
CA MET A 600 9.17 10.06 21.42
C MET A 600 9.91 8.94 20.69
N VAL A 601 9.66 7.66 21.00
CA VAL A 601 10.19 6.55 20.18
C VAL A 601 9.77 6.71 18.70
N HIS A 602 8.54 7.12 18.42
CA HIS A 602 8.02 7.42 17.06
C HIS A 602 8.47 8.78 16.50
N MET A 603 9.49 9.41 17.10
CA MET A 603 10.04 10.71 16.73
C MET A 603 11.57 10.68 16.54
N VAL A 604 12.26 9.73 17.18
CA VAL A 604 13.73 9.54 17.12
C VAL A 604 14.15 8.32 16.30
N ASP A 605 13.21 7.47 15.92
CA ASP A 605 13.35 6.23 15.16
C ASP A 605 13.59 6.45 13.66
N HIS A 606 14.52 7.33 13.27
CA HIS A 606 14.81 7.56 11.85
C HIS A 606 16.24 7.99 11.54
N LYS A 607 16.75 7.50 10.40
CA LYS A 607 18.10 7.73 9.88
C LYS A 607 18.24 8.99 9.01
N THR A 608 17.26 9.90 8.99
CA THR A 608 17.21 11.04 8.05
C THR A 608 18.37 12.02 8.29
N PRO A 609 19.28 12.23 7.31
CA PRO A 609 20.40 13.16 7.39
C PRO A 609 20.06 14.56 7.91
N LEU A 610 20.98 15.15 8.67
CA LEU A 610 20.79 16.46 9.32
C LEU A 610 20.36 17.56 8.32
N GLN A 611 20.97 17.62 7.13
CA GLN A 611 20.62 18.62 6.11
C GLN A 611 19.15 18.52 5.66
N GLU A 612 18.62 17.31 5.53
CA GLU A 612 17.20 17.09 5.21
C GLU A 612 16.28 17.48 6.37
N ARG A 613 16.69 17.24 7.62
CA ARG A 613 15.94 17.68 8.80
C ARG A 613 15.85 19.21 8.88
N LEU A 614 16.96 19.90 8.63
CA LEU A 614 17.02 21.37 8.61
C LEU A 614 16.17 21.94 7.47
N TRP A 615 16.22 21.33 6.28
CA TRP A 615 15.33 21.66 5.16
C TRP A 615 13.85 21.46 5.53
N ALA A 616 13.50 20.36 6.19
CA ALA A 616 12.12 20.09 6.64
C ALA A 616 11.67 21.11 7.71
N VAL A 617 12.55 21.51 8.64
CA VAL A 617 12.28 22.59 9.60
C VAL A 617 12.04 23.92 8.88
N GLN A 618 12.88 24.30 7.92
CA GLN A 618 12.72 25.54 7.15
C GLN A 618 11.40 25.59 6.38
N ASN A 619 10.95 24.47 5.77
CA ASN A 619 9.74 24.44 4.94
C ASN A 619 8.45 24.18 5.73
N TYR A 620 8.49 23.35 6.80
CA TYR A 620 7.28 22.82 7.45
C TYR A 620 7.10 23.16 8.94
N SER A 621 8.05 23.83 9.60
CA SER A 621 7.93 24.18 11.04
C SER A 621 6.74 25.09 11.41
N ASN A 622 6.12 25.75 10.44
CA ASN A 622 4.89 26.53 10.60
C ASN A 622 3.62 25.67 10.45
N ALA A 623 3.70 24.53 9.75
CA ALA A 623 2.57 23.71 9.32
C ALA A 623 2.16 22.63 10.35
N ARG A 624 2.23 22.92 11.66
CA ARG A 624 2.15 21.88 12.72
C ARG A 624 0.76 21.26 12.90
N THR A 625 -0.31 21.95 12.50
CA THR A 625 -1.68 21.43 12.47
C THR A 625 -1.96 20.83 11.10
N MET A 626 -2.47 19.60 11.07
CA MET A 626 -2.68 18.78 9.87
C MET A 626 -1.42 18.62 8.99
N TYR A 627 -0.22 18.62 9.57
CA TYR A 627 1.05 18.62 8.82
C TYR A 627 1.15 17.47 7.81
N GLY A 628 0.63 16.27 8.15
CA GLY A 628 0.68 15.07 7.31
C GLY A 628 -0.03 15.20 5.96
N LYS A 629 -0.77 16.30 5.72
CA LYS A 629 -1.21 16.70 4.38
C LYS A 629 -0.05 16.91 3.39
N CYS A 630 1.18 17.13 3.86
CA CYS A 630 2.38 17.20 3.02
C CYS A 630 2.67 15.92 2.22
N TYR A 631 2.07 14.79 2.60
CA TYR A 631 1.93 13.58 1.76
C TYR A 631 1.42 13.91 0.35
N SER A 632 0.47 14.85 0.24
CA SER A 632 -0.11 15.31 -1.02
C SER A 632 0.66 16.46 -1.70
N ASP A 633 1.74 16.95 -1.11
CA ASP A 633 2.67 17.87 -1.81
C ASP A 633 3.55 17.09 -2.80
N VAL A 634 3.86 15.83 -2.48
CA VAL A 634 4.65 14.90 -3.30
C VAL A 634 3.84 14.49 -4.54
N PRO A 635 4.32 14.76 -5.77
CA PRO A 635 3.64 14.38 -7.01
C PRO A 635 3.46 12.87 -7.13
N TYR A 636 2.31 12.42 -7.65
CA TYR A 636 2.09 11.00 -7.89
C TYR A 636 2.78 10.55 -9.19
N ASP A 637 3.56 9.47 -9.14
CA ASP A 637 4.20 8.89 -10.31
C ASP A 637 3.37 7.74 -10.91
N THR A 638 2.46 8.11 -11.81
CA THR A 638 1.62 7.16 -12.56
C THR A 638 2.43 6.23 -13.45
N VAL A 639 3.60 6.64 -13.95
CA VAL A 639 4.47 5.81 -14.80
C VAL A 639 5.15 4.74 -13.96
N MET A 640 5.62 5.09 -12.76
CA MET A 640 6.11 4.12 -11.76
C MET A 640 5.03 3.11 -11.36
N LEU A 641 3.75 3.52 -11.25
CA LEU A 641 2.66 2.59 -11.00
C LEU A 641 2.40 1.66 -12.20
N GLN A 642 2.15 2.22 -13.38
CA GLN A 642 1.82 1.48 -14.61
C GLN A 642 2.92 0.50 -15.03
N THR A 643 4.19 0.90 -14.89
CA THR A 643 5.33 0.05 -15.26
C THR A 643 5.76 -0.93 -14.15
N SER A 644 5.00 -1.03 -13.04
CA SER A 644 5.37 -1.82 -11.86
C SER A 644 6.78 -1.51 -11.33
N SER A 645 7.10 -0.21 -11.23
CA SER A 645 8.40 0.34 -10.80
C SER A 645 9.60 -0.02 -11.71
N LYS A 646 9.37 -0.40 -12.98
CA LYS A 646 10.44 -0.50 -13.99
C LYS A 646 10.95 0.87 -14.46
N VAL A 647 10.09 1.88 -14.50
CA VAL A 647 10.44 3.26 -14.88
C VAL A 647 9.99 4.21 -13.78
N CYS A 648 10.94 4.87 -13.11
CA CYS A 648 10.71 5.71 -11.95
C CYS A 648 11.31 7.10 -12.18
N LYS A 649 10.57 8.20 -11.93
CA LYS A 649 11.09 9.57 -12.09
C LYS A 649 12.28 9.91 -11.18
N LEU A 650 12.46 9.18 -10.08
CA LEU A 650 13.58 9.32 -9.15
C LEU A 650 14.84 8.55 -9.57
N GLY A 651 14.78 7.71 -10.61
CA GLY A 651 15.88 6.83 -11.02
C GLY A 651 17.18 7.57 -11.30
N GLY A 652 18.27 7.08 -10.71
CA GLY A 652 19.62 7.65 -10.82
C GLY A 652 19.90 8.87 -9.92
N MET A 653 18.95 9.30 -9.08
CA MET A 653 19.12 10.46 -8.18
C MET A 653 19.26 10.04 -6.70
N GLU A 654 19.61 10.97 -5.82
CA GLU A 654 19.69 10.75 -4.36
C GLU A 654 18.27 10.75 -3.75
N TYR A 655 17.93 9.72 -2.96
CA TYR A 655 16.63 9.57 -2.31
C TYR A 655 16.52 10.45 -1.04
N ASN A 656 16.33 11.74 -1.26
CA ASN A 656 16.21 12.78 -0.24
C ASN A 656 14.87 13.53 -0.32
N LEU A 657 14.44 14.18 0.78
CA LEU A 657 13.16 14.88 0.83
C LEU A 657 12.96 15.94 -0.29
N PRO A 658 13.94 16.78 -0.65
CA PRO A 658 13.83 17.69 -1.80
C PRO A 658 13.52 16.98 -3.12
N ASN A 659 14.22 15.88 -3.43
CA ASN A 659 14.01 15.13 -4.67
C ASN A 659 12.65 14.41 -4.69
N ILE A 660 12.22 13.83 -3.56
CA ILE A 660 10.90 13.20 -3.46
C ILE A 660 9.79 14.23 -3.72
N LEU A 661 9.90 15.45 -3.14
CA LEU A 661 8.96 16.54 -3.41
C LEU A 661 9.00 17.02 -4.88
N GLN A 662 10.17 17.02 -5.52
CA GLN A 662 10.32 17.53 -6.89
C GLN A 662 9.86 16.53 -7.97
N PHE A 663 10.24 15.26 -7.84
CA PHE A 663 10.07 14.23 -8.88
C PHE A 663 8.89 13.29 -8.60
N GLY A 664 8.51 13.14 -7.33
CA GLY A 664 7.36 12.35 -6.91
C GLY A 664 7.64 10.86 -6.74
N GLY A 665 6.56 10.10 -6.60
CA GLY A 665 6.58 8.64 -6.46
C GLY A 665 5.17 8.07 -6.27
N VAL A 666 5.05 6.81 -5.89
CA VAL A 666 3.77 6.22 -5.48
C VAL A 666 3.51 6.47 -3.99
N CYS A 667 2.37 6.00 -3.47
CA CYS A 667 1.92 6.19 -2.08
C CYS A 667 2.99 5.88 -1.00
N ALA A 668 3.89 4.93 -1.24
CA ALA A 668 5.02 4.63 -0.38
C ALA A 668 5.96 5.84 -0.18
N MET A 669 6.37 6.50 -1.27
CA MET A 669 7.22 7.70 -1.22
C MET A 669 6.48 8.88 -0.56
N GLN A 670 5.16 9.00 -0.78
CA GLN A 670 4.32 10.02 -0.15
C GLN A 670 4.24 9.83 1.38
N ALA A 671 4.15 8.57 1.84
CA ALA A 671 4.15 8.21 3.26
C ALA A 671 5.53 8.38 3.92
N ASP A 672 6.61 7.94 3.27
CA ASP A 672 8.00 8.12 3.73
C ASP A 672 8.33 9.61 3.93
N TYR A 673 8.04 10.41 2.90
CA TYR A 673 8.24 11.86 2.92
C TYR A 673 7.54 12.51 4.11
N ALA A 674 6.24 12.25 4.26
CA ALA A 674 5.46 12.86 5.34
C ALA A 674 5.91 12.36 6.72
N ALA A 675 6.21 11.07 6.90
CA ALA A 675 6.72 10.55 8.17
C ALA A 675 8.07 11.20 8.54
N ARG A 676 9.02 11.29 7.61
CA ARG A 676 10.34 11.92 7.80
C ARG A 676 10.24 13.43 8.05
N VAL A 677 9.35 14.14 7.35
CA VAL A 677 9.06 15.57 7.61
C VAL A 677 8.52 15.75 9.04
N GLY A 678 7.56 14.93 9.46
CA GLY A 678 6.97 14.97 10.81
C GLY A 678 8.00 14.82 11.92
N LYS A 679 8.80 13.74 11.87
CA LYS A 679 9.89 13.49 12.83
C LYS A 679 10.93 14.61 12.83
N SER A 680 11.23 15.18 11.65
CA SER A 680 12.15 16.31 11.51
C SER A 680 11.66 17.61 12.15
N VAL A 681 10.33 17.84 12.25
CA VAL A 681 9.75 19.04 12.89
C VAL A 681 9.25 18.80 14.33
N GLY A 682 9.63 17.68 14.95
CA GLY A 682 9.28 17.35 16.34
C GLY A 682 7.83 16.94 16.53
N ILE A 683 7.30 16.15 15.60
CA ILE A 683 5.97 15.54 15.67
C ILE A 683 6.12 14.01 15.54
N PRO A 684 5.71 13.21 16.54
CA PRO A 684 5.71 11.76 16.44
C PRO A 684 4.88 11.28 15.25
N ALA A 685 5.47 10.47 14.39
CA ALA A 685 4.91 10.09 13.09
C ALA A 685 5.32 8.68 12.67
N ALA A 686 4.45 7.99 11.93
CA ALA A 686 4.68 6.66 11.40
C ALA A 686 4.33 6.59 9.91
N TYR A 687 5.18 5.88 9.16
CA TYR A 687 4.79 5.23 7.91
C TYR A 687 3.88 4.05 8.28
N VAL A 688 2.74 3.93 7.60
CA VAL A 688 1.79 2.84 7.82
C VAL A 688 1.40 2.24 6.48
N GLY A 689 1.61 0.92 6.32
CA GLY A 689 1.09 0.16 5.20
C GLY A 689 -0.25 -0.49 5.54
N GLY A 690 -1.03 -0.91 4.56
CA GLY A 690 -2.25 -1.68 4.79
C GLY A 690 -2.91 -2.18 3.52
N GLU A 691 -3.92 -3.04 3.70
CA GLU A 691 -4.66 -3.70 2.63
C GLU A 691 -6.07 -3.14 2.53
N ALA A 692 -6.56 -2.90 1.31
CA ALA A 692 -7.92 -2.44 1.05
C ALA A 692 -8.93 -3.58 1.26
N ARG A 693 -10.22 -3.25 1.39
CA ARG A 693 -11.37 -4.20 1.42
C ARG A 693 -11.48 -5.17 0.24
N SER A 694 -10.60 -5.05 -0.75
CA SER A 694 -10.53 -5.89 -1.96
C SER A 694 -9.09 -6.20 -2.41
N GLY A 695 -8.10 -6.13 -1.49
CA GLY A 695 -6.77 -6.74 -1.65
C GLY A 695 -5.59 -5.82 -1.97
N ASP A 696 -5.81 -4.55 -2.34
CA ASP A 696 -4.68 -3.69 -2.74
C ASP A 696 -3.87 -3.21 -1.55
N LEU A 697 -2.55 -3.34 -1.66
CA LEU A 697 -1.59 -2.72 -0.74
C LEU A 697 -1.48 -1.22 -0.98
N HIS A 698 -1.46 -0.45 0.09
CA HIS A 698 -1.33 1.01 0.08
C HIS A 698 -0.54 1.51 1.29
N ALA A 699 -0.04 2.74 1.22
CA ALA A 699 0.74 3.37 2.29
C ALA A 699 0.25 4.80 2.58
N TRP A 700 0.16 5.13 3.86
CA TRP A 700 -0.27 6.42 4.37
C TRP A 700 0.60 6.87 5.55
N VAL A 701 0.49 8.15 5.92
CA VAL A 701 1.15 8.69 7.12
C VAL A 701 0.17 8.75 8.28
N MET A 702 0.64 8.42 9.47
CA MET A 702 -0.05 8.68 10.74
C MET A 702 0.80 9.53 11.67
N TRP A 703 0.17 10.37 12.49
CA TRP A 703 0.90 11.23 13.42
C TRP A 703 0.10 11.65 14.65
N VAL A 704 0.84 12.04 15.70
CA VAL A 704 0.29 12.61 16.93
C VAL A 704 0.15 14.12 16.76
N GLU A 705 -1.07 14.61 16.57
CA GLU A 705 -1.38 16.03 16.58
C GLU A 705 -1.51 16.54 18.01
N LEU A 706 -0.41 17.10 18.53
CA LEU A 706 -0.31 17.68 19.87
C LEU A 706 -1.05 19.03 19.93
N GLN A 707 -2.18 19.06 20.64
CA GLN A 707 -3.01 20.25 20.85
C GLN A 707 -2.57 21.04 22.09
N SER A 708 -2.10 20.34 23.13
CA SER A 708 -1.48 20.92 24.33
C SER A 708 -0.51 19.90 24.95
N VAL A 709 0.62 20.37 25.46
CA VAL A 709 1.61 19.55 26.16
C VAL A 709 2.08 20.34 27.38
N THR A 710 1.97 19.77 28.58
CA THR A 710 2.29 20.46 29.84
C THR A 710 2.89 19.48 30.86
N PRO A 711 3.57 19.97 31.92
CA PRO A 711 4.00 19.13 33.05
C PRO A 711 2.88 18.37 33.80
N ARG A 712 1.61 18.62 33.46
CA ARG A 712 0.43 18.02 34.13
C ARG A 712 -0.44 17.17 33.20
N GLY A 713 -0.01 16.94 31.96
CA GLY A 713 -0.77 16.14 30.99
C GLY A 713 -0.71 16.68 29.56
N ILE A 714 -1.22 15.86 28.65
CA ILE A 714 -1.18 16.04 27.20
C ILE A 714 -2.61 16.03 26.65
N VAL A 715 -2.88 16.89 25.68
CA VAL A 715 -4.09 16.83 24.84
C VAL A 715 -3.64 16.63 23.41
N PHE A 716 -4.08 15.54 22.79
CA PHE A 716 -3.67 15.17 21.43
C PHE A 716 -4.79 14.46 20.68
N SER A 717 -4.67 14.44 19.35
CA SER A 717 -5.44 13.58 18.46
C SER A 717 -4.46 12.80 17.58
N LEU A 718 -4.65 11.49 17.45
CA LEU A 718 -4.02 10.76 16.35
C LEU A 718 -4.76 11.06 15.06
N GLN A 719 -3.99 11.27 14.00
CA GLN A 719 -4.47 11.66 12.69
C GLN A 719 -3.84 10.75 11.62
N SER A 720 -4.48 10.68 10.45
CA SER A 720 -3.94 10.00 9.27
C SER A 720 -4.24 10.79 8.00
N HIS A 721 -3.38 10.71 7.00
CA HIS A 721 -3.60 11.31 5.68
C HIS A 721 -2.95 10.44 4.60
N GLY A 722 -3.58 10.38 3.43
CA GLY A 722 -3.29 9.39 2.38
C GLY A 722 -4.14 8.12 2.51
N ARG A 723 -4.68 7.83 3.69
CA ARG A 723 -5.62 6.71 3.94
C ARG A 723 -6.96 6.99 3.22
N TYR A 724 -7.11 6.51 1.99
CA TYR A 724 -8.31 6.75 1.19
C TYR A 724 -9.53 6.07 1.84
N GLN A 725 -10.60 6.85 2.06
CA GLN A 725 -11.76 6.36 2.79
C GLN A 725 -12.58 5.37 1.94
N ASP A 726 -12.66 5.58 0.63
CA ASP A 726 -13.45 4.76 -0.30
C ASP A 726 -12.89 3.33 -0.53
N ASP A 727 -11.66 3.03 -0.11
CA ASP A 727 -11.05 1.69 -0.16
C ASP A 727 -11.08 0.97 1.20
N HIS A 728 -11.63 1.62 2.25
CA HIS A 728 -11.84 1.08 3.59
C HIS A 728 -10.61 0.35 4.20
N TYR A 729 -9.46 1.03 4.30
CA TYR A 729 -8.30 0.53 5.03
C TYR A 729 -8.55 0.49 6.56
N TYR A 730 -9.31 -0.49 7.07
CA TYR A 730 -9.74 -0.55 8.47
C TYR A 730 -8.59 -0.57 9.47
N VAL A 731 -7.55 -1.36 9.17
CA VAL A 731 -6.35 -1.56 10.00
C VAL A 731 -5.12 -1.41 9.12
N GLY A 732 -4.11 -0.71 9.64
CA GLY A 732 -2.77 -0.62 9.05
C GLY A 732 -1.73 -1.32 9.90
N THR A 733 -0.59 -1.64 9.30
CA THR A 733 0.57 -2.27 9.92
C THR A 733 1.79 -1.36 9.86
N LEU A 734 2.57 -1.40 10.94
CA LEU A 734 3.85 -0.71 11.11
C LEU A 734 4.72 -1.52 12.07
N GLU A 735 5.95 -1.07 12.32
CA GLU A 735 6.83 -1.63 13.35
C GLU A 735 6.77 -0.76 14.63
N ASP A 736 6.88 -1.41 15.78
CA ASP A 736 7.09 -0.73 17.07
C ASP A 736 8.58 -0.40 17.25
N PRO A 737 8.98 0.89 17.37
CA PRO A 737 10.39 1.26 17.22
C PRO A 737 11.35 0.77 18.33
N GLN A 738 10.84 0.45 19.51
CA GLN A 738 11.64 -0.17 20.56
C GLN A 738 11.86 -1.65 20.25
N THR A 739 10.78 -2.39 20.01
CA THR A 739 10.82 -3.87 19.94
C THR A 739 11.15 -4.41 18.54
N GLY A 740 11.05 -3.60 17.49
CA GLY A 740 11.16 -4.04 16.08
C GLY A 740 10.07 -5.03 15.65
N ARG A 741 8.99 -5.14 16.43
CA ARG A 741 7.90 -6.09 16.14
C ARG A 741 6.81 -5.42 15.32
N GLY A 742 6.28 -6.16 14.35
CA GLY A 742 5.09 -5.75 13.61
C GLY A 742 3.89 -5.56 14.55
N THR A 743 3.25 -4.40 14.46
CA THR A 743 2.08 -3.99 15.24
C THR A 743 1.04 -3.34 14.32
N THR A 744 -0.14 -3.01 14.86
CA THR A 744 -1.18 -2.30 14.11
C THR A 744 -1.29 -0.84 14.52
N ASP A 745 -1.75 -0.01 13.59
CA ASP A 745 -2.05 1.40 13.84
C ASP A 745 -3.15 1.59 14.92
N ARG A 746 -4.10 0.67 15.01
CA ARG A 746 -5.12 0.61 16.05
C ARG A 746 -4.55 0.29 17.42
N ARG A 747 -3.57 -0.61 17.50
CA ARG A 747 -2.85 -0.90 18.75
C ARG A 747 -1.90 0.23 19.14
N LEU A 748 -1.28 0.92 18.18
CA LEU A 748 -0.58 2.17 18.42
C LEU A 748 -1.53 3.24 18.98
N GLU A 749 -2.73 3.40 18.40
CA GLU A 749 -3.73 4.36 18.87
C GLU A 749 -4.17 4.06 20.32
N LEU A 750 -4.40 2.78 20.64
CA LEU A 750 -4.71 2.33 21.99
C LEU A 750 -3.53 2.53 22.98
N LYS A 751 -2.29 2.21 22.58
CA LYS A 751 -1.05 2.38 23.37
C LYS A 751 -0.82 3.85 23.72
N LEU A 752 -0.90 4.74 22.74
CA LEU A 752 -0.72 6.19 22.95
C LEU A 752 -1.92 6.82 23.67
N HIS A 753 -3.14 6.32 23.51
CA HIS A 753 -4.28 6.79 24.30
C HIS A 753 -4.12 6.50 25.79
N GLN A 754 -3.64 5.30 26.16
CA GLN A 754 -3.32 4.96 27.53
C GLN A 754 -2.24 5.89 28.10
N VAL A 755 -1.08 5.98 27.45
CA VAL A 755 0.07 6.77 27.95
C VAL A 755 -0.23 8.28 27.98
N GLY A 756 -0.99 8.79 27.01
CA GLY A 756 -1.38 10.20 26.95
C GLY A 756 -2.50 10.58 27.93
N THR A 757 -3.27 9.60 28.43
CA THR A 757 -4.28 9.80 29.49
C THR A 757 -3.63 9.76 30.88
N ASP A 758 -2.86 8.71 31.18
CA ASP A 758 -2.02 8.60 32.37
C ASP A 758 -0.87 7.62 32.11
N ALA A 759 0.31 8.15 31.79
CA ALA A 759 1.52 7.37 31.56
C ALA A 759 1.91 6.51 32.78
N MET A 760 1.67 6.98 34.00
CA MET A 760 2.01 6.22 35.20
C MET A 760 1.04 5.06 35.37
N ALA A 761 -0.27 5.27 35.27
CA ALA A 761 -1.25 4.19 35.34
C ALA A 761 -1.07 3.15 34.21
N ALA A 762 -0.72 3.59 33.00
CA ALA A 762 -0.45 2.72 31.85
C ALA A 762 0.81 1.84 32.04
N ARG A 763 1.91 2.42 32.55
CA ARG A 763 3.13 1.68 32.89
C ARG A 763 2.89 0.72 34.07
N HIS A 764 2.14 1.15 35.08
CA HIS A 764 1.85 0.35 36.27
C HIS A 764 0.90 -0.80 36.00
N SER A 765 -0.15 -0.63 35.19
CA SER A 765 -1.06 -1.73 34.86
C SER A 765 -0.35 -2.85 34.09
N ARG A 766 0.61 -2.50 33.21
CA ARG A 766 1.44 -3.48 32.50
C ARG A 766 2.32 -4.27 33.48
N ARG A 767 3.16 -3.57 34.25
CA ARG A 767 4.06 -4.13 35.28
C ARG A 767 3.31 -5.04 36.27
N VAL A 768 2.16 -4.58 36.77
CA VAL A 768 1.33 -5.35 37.72
C VAL A 768 0.75 -6.62 37.08
N MET A 769 0.34 -6.56 35.81
CA MET A 769 -0.16 -7.74 35.11
C MET A 769 0.95 -8.74 34.77
N GLU A 770 2.16 -8.30 34.43
CA GLU A 770 3.33 -9.17 34.19
C GLU A 770 3.63 -10.10 35.39
N LEU A 771 3.30 -9.67 36.61
CA LEU A 771 3.48 -10.47 37.84
C LEU A 771 2.20 -11.15 38.35
N TYR A 772 1.03 -10.83 37.82
CA TYR A 772 -0.25 -11.29 38.35
C TYR A 772 -0.34 -12.82 38.59
N PRO A 773 0.16 -13.72 37.71
CA PRO A 773 0.07 -15.16 37.95
C PRO A 773 0.80 -15.60 39.23
N ALA A 774 2.09 -15.25 39.34
CA ALA A 774 2.94 -15.59 40.46
C ALA A 774 2.50 -14.90 41.77
N LEU A 775 2.01 -13.66 41.67
CA LEU A 775 1.43 -12.94 42.79
C LEU A 775 0.15 -13.59 43.31
N ALA A 776 -0.75 -14.00 42.40
CA ALA A 776 -2.00 -14.65 42.77
C ALA A 776 -1.81 -16.05 43.35
N GLU A 777 -0.71 -16.73 43.00
CA GLU A 777 -0.27 -17.98 43.60
C GLU A 777 0.35 -17.77 45.00
N GLU A 778 1.35 -16.89 45.14
CA GLU A 778 2.02 -16.58 46.42
C GLU A 778 1.05 -16.04 47.49
N LEU A 779 0.12 -15.16 47.11
CA LEU A 779 -0.93 -14.67 48.02
C LEU A 779 -2.05 -15.70 48.25
N ASN A 780 -2.02 -16.86 47.58
CA ASN A 780 -3.07 -17.87 47.57
C ASN A 780 -4.47 -17.28 47.27
N LEU A 781 -4.55 -16.34 46.31
CA LEU A 781 -5.78 -15.60 46.03
C LEU A 781 -6.89 -16.54 45.59
N ASP A 782 -8.02 -16.47 46.28
CA ASP A 782 -9.25 -17.15 45.88
C ASP A 782 -9.89 -16.50 44.63
N PHE A 783 -11.01 -17.06 44.19
CA PHE A 783 -11.74 -16.59 43.01
C PHE A 783 -12.26 -15.15 43.14
N GLU A 784 -12.81 -14.78 44.30
CA GLU A 784 -13.36 -13.44 44.53
C GLU A 784 -12.21 -12.42 44.59
N GLN A 785 -11.12 -12.77 45.27
CA GLN A 785 -9.93 -11.94 45.37
C GLN A 785 -9.23 -11.73 44.02
N ARG A 786 -9.14 -12.76 43.16
CA ARG A 786 -8.62 -12.65 41.79
C ARG A 786 -9.49 -11.72 40.93
N LEU A 787 -10.81 -11.82 41.04
CA LEU A 787 -11.74 -10.95 40.33
C LEU A 787 -11.68 -9.49 40.87
N GLU A 788 -11.57 -9.29 42.20
CA GLU A 788 -11.42 -7.96 42.81
C GLU A 788 -10.06 -7.32 42.50
N PHE A 789 -9.00 -8.12 42.36
CA PHE A 789 -7.68 -7.70 41.89
C PHE A 789 -7.76 -7.18 40.46
N LEU A 790 -8.26 -8.01 39.53
CA LEU A 790 -8.29 -7.70 38.10
C LEU A 790 -9.26 -6.55 37.77
N SER A 791 -10.43 -6.53 38.43
CA SER A 791 -11.32 -5.36 38.43
C SER A 791 -10.62 -4.09 38.94
N GLY A 792 -9.73 -4.24 39.94
CA GLY A 792 -8.86 -3.16 40.44
C GLY A 792 -7.80 -2.69 39.44
N VAL A 793 -7.28 -3.58 38.56
CA VAL A 793 -6.39 -3.19 37.45
C VAL A 793 -7.18 -2.45 36.37
N VAL A 794 -8.36 -2.93 36.00
CA VAL A 794 -9.27 -2.24 35.05
C VAL A 794 -9.69 -0.86 35.59
N GLY A 795 -9.98 -0.76 36.89
CA GLY A 795 -10.25 0.52 37.57
C GLY A 795 -9.04 1.47 37.70
N MET A 796 -7.83 0.99 37.40
CA MET A 796 -6.59 1.78 37.35
C MET A 796 -6.26 2.20 35.92
N ASN A 797 -6.30 1.27 34.96
CA ASN A 797 -6.18 1.53 33.53
C ASN A 797 -7.32 0.80 32.79
N PRO A 798 -8.39 1.52 32.38
CA PRO A 798 -9.57 0.94 31.74
C PRO A 798 -9.29 0.18 30.44
N TRP A 799 -8.13 0.38 29.82
CA TRP A 799 -7.71 -0.18 28.54
C TRP A 799 -6.58 -1.21 28.64
N SER A 800 -6.26 -1.68 29.85
CA SER A 800 -5.16 -2.63 30.08
C SER A 800 -5.44 -4.00 29.44
N GLU A 801 -5.00 -4.20 28.20
CA GLU A 801 -5.21 -5.43 27.41
C GLU A 801 -4.93 -6.73 28.21
N PRO A 802 -3.81 -6.85 28.99
CA PRO A 802 -3.54 -8.09 29.73
C PRO A 802 -4.53 -8.31 30.87
N ALA A 803 -5.05 -7.24 31.50
CA ALA A 803 -6.04 -7.36 32.55
C ALA A 803 -7.37 -7.88 31.98
N TRP A 804 -7.79 -7.38 30.81
CA TRP A 804 -9.00 -7.88 30.14
C TRP A 804 -8.86 -9.31 29.63
N LYS A 805 -7.71 -9.71 29.06
CA LYS A 805 -7.41 -11.12 28.73
C LYS A 805 -7.48 -12.01 29.97
N ALA A 806 -6.96 -11.56 31.11
CA ALA A 806 -7.05 -12.30 32.37
C ALA A 806 -8.46 -12.32 32.97
N VAL A 807 -9.29 -11.28 32.76
CA VAL A 807 -10.70 -11.24 33.19
C VAL A 807 -11.57 -12.18 32.34
N SER A 808 -11.35 -12.25 31.03
CA SER A 808 -12.15 -13.10 30.15
C SER A 808 -11.94 -14.59 30.41
N GLN A 809 -10.78 -14.98 30.96
CA GLN A 809 -10.45 -16.35 31.37
C GLN A 809 -11.02 -16.76 32.75
N ILE A 810 -11.63 -15.84 33.52
CA ILE A 810 -12.22 -16.14 34.84
C ILE A 810 -13.45 -17.09 34.77
N PRO A 811 -14.40 -16.94 33.82
CA PRO A 811 -15.69 -17.64 33.93
C PRO A 811 -15.70 -19.10 33.52
N GLU A 812 -14.64 -19.61 32.88
CA GLU A 812 -14.62 -20.92 32.24
C GLU A 812 -15.07 -22.05 33.21
N GLY A 813 -16.17 -22.71 32.87
CA GLY A 813 -16.73 -23.84 33.62
C GLY A 813 -17.34 -23.51 34.99
N ARG A 814 -17.65 -22.25 35.31
CA ARG A 814 -18.04 -21.81 36.66
C ARG A 814 -19.44 -21.21 36.76
N THR A 815 -20.04 -21.33 37.95
CA THR A 815 -21.24 -20.60 38.36
C THR A 815 -20.89 -19.39 39.22
N PHE A 816 -21.66 -18.31 39.08
CA PHE A 816 -21.41 -17.02 39.73
C PHE A 816 -22.52 -16.70 40.73
N ASP A 817 -22.17 -16.13 41.89
CA ASP A 817 -23.17 -15.57 42.79
C ASP A 817 -23.71 -14.20 42.32
N LYS A 818 -24.70 -13.65 43.03
CA LYS A 818 -25.37 -12.40 42.65
C LYS A 818 -24.47 -11.15 42.68
N ALA A 819 -23.45 -11.11 43.54
CA ALA A 819 -22.47 -10.03 43.60
C ALA A 819 -21.41 -10.18 42.50
N GLN A 820 -20.88 -11.39 42.32
CA GLN A 820 -19.91 -11.73 41.28
C GLN A 820 -20.50 -11.52 39.88
N TYR A 821 -21.72 -12.00 39.61
CA TYR A 821 -22.46 -11.78 38.36
C TYR A 821 -22.74 -10.28 38.11
N LYS A 822 -23.02 -9.50 39.15
CA LYS A 822 -23.17 -8.04 39.03
C LYS A 822 -21.83 -7.37 38.68
N LEU A 823 -20.72 -7.84 39.24
CA LEU A 823 -19.38 -7.35 38.95
C LEU A 823 -18.99 -7.66 37.50
N MET A 824 -19.23 -8.89 37.03
CA MET A 824 -18.99 -9.27 35.63
C MET A 824 -19.84 -8.48 34.63
N ASN A 825 -21.12 -8.26 34.90
CA ASN A 825 -21.94 -7.35 34.09
C ASN A 825 -21.40 -5.91 34.12
N GLY A 826 -20.88 -5.44 35.27
CA GLY A 826 -20.22 -4.14 35.38
C GLY A 826 -18.97 -4.04 34.49
N LEU A 827 -18.15 -5.09 34.45
CA LEU A 827 -16.97 -5.20 33.59
C LEU A 827 -17.37 -5.29 32.11
N LEU A 828 -18.36 -6.10 31.72
CA LEU A 828 -18.84 -6.18 30.34
C LEU A 828 -19.34 -4.82 29.82
N ASN A 829 -20.08 -4.07 30.64
CA ASN A 829 -20.49 -2.70 30.30
C ASN A 829 -19.28 -1.74 30.20
N GLN A 830 -18.25 -1.91 31.03
CA GLN A 830 -17.00 -1.14 30.92
C GLN A 830 -16.23 -1.48 29.63
N LEU A 831 -16.20 -2.75 29.19
CA LEU A 831 -15.57 -3.14 27.94
C LEU A 831 -16.20 -2.36 26.76
N PHE A 832 -17.53 -2.41 26.64
CA PHE A 832 -18.27 -1.68 25.60
C PHE A 832 -18.00 -0.17 25.64
N VAL A 833 -18.02 0.46 26.81
CA VAL A 833 -17.84 1.92 26.94
C VAL A 833 -16.39 2.34 26.66
N ASN A 834 -15.40 1.64 27.22
CA ASN A 834 -13.99 2.03 27.13
C ASN A 834 -13.43 1.75 25.74
N PHE A 835 -13.75 0.60 25.14
CA PHE A 835 -13.23 0.19 23.83
C PHE A 835 -14.14 0.61 22.66
N ALA A 836 -15.23 1.35 22.88
CA ALA A 836 -16.06 1.91 21.81
C ALA A 836 -15.26 2.68 20.74
N ARG A 837 -14.13 3.29 21.13
CA ARG A 837 -13.21 4.00 20.23
C ARG A 837 -12.06 3.12 19.70
N PHE A 838 -11.78 1.99 20.34
CA PHE A 838 -10.65 1.09 20.03
C PHE A 838 -11.14 -0.37 19.91
N PRO A 839 -12.14 -0.66 19.04
CA PRO A 839 -12.90 -1.91 19.07
C PRO A 839 -12.11 -3.16 18.68
N ASP A 840 -10.93 -3.02 18.06
CA ASP A 840 -10.08 -4.13 17.62
C ASP A 840 -9.73 -5.14 18.71
N PHE A 841 -9.64 -4.68 19.96
CA PHE A 841 -9.33 -5.55 21.10
C PHE A 841 -10.54 -6.37 21.59
N THR A 842 -11.77 -5.87 21.44
CA THR A 842 -12.93 -6.54 22.08
C THR A 842 -13.18 -7.92 21.47
N ILE A 843 -13.00 -8.08 20.15
CA ILE A 843 -13.15 -9.38 19.48
C ILE A 843 -12.15 -10.45 19.98
N THR A 844 -11.05 -10.07 20.64
CA THR A 844 -10.04 -11.02 21.13
C THR A 844 -10.33 -11.59 22.52
N VAL A 845 -11.39 -11.11 23.19
CA VAL A 845 -11.74 -11.51 24.57
C VAL A 845 -13.25 -11.71 24.79
N PHE A 846 -14.10 -11.40 23.80
CA PHE A 846 -15.54 -11.28 24.01
C PHE A 846 -16.23 -12.61 24.32
N ASP A 847 -15.98 -13.63 23.51
CA ASP A 847 -16.64 -14.94 23.57
C ASP A 847 -16.41 -15.59 24.95
N ASP A 848 -15.15 -15.63 25.40
CA ASP A 848 -14.75 -16.07 26.74
C ASP A 848 -15.39 -15.20 27.83
N LEU A 849 -15.35 -13.86 27.69
CA LEU A 849 -15.85 -12.92 28.69
C LEU A 849 -17.35 -13.06 28.92
N ILE A 850 -18.17 -13.33 27.90
CA ILE A 850 -19.62 -13.52 28.08
C ILE A 850 -20.00 -14.90 28.63
N SER A 851 -19.05 -15.83 28.78
CA SER A 851 -19.33 -17.19 29.25
C SER A 851 -19.76 -17.28 30.73
N PHE A 852 -19.67 -16.20 31.53
CA PHE A 852 -20.30 -16.13 32.86
C PHE A 852 -21.83 -16.17 32.80
N GLU A 853 -22.43 -15.91 31.63
CA GLU A 853 -23.87 -15.84 31.44
C GLU A 853 -24.42 -17.19 30.94
N PRO A 854 -25.08 -18.00 31.79
CA PRO A 854 -25.67 -19.27 31.35
C PRO A 854 -26.85 -19.10 30.40
N ASP A 855 -27.53 -17.94 30.40
CA ASP A 855 -28.66 -17.67 29.51
C ASP A 855 -28.17 -17.30 28.09
N ALA A 856 -28.31 -18.25 27.16
CA ALA A 856 -27.93 -18.07 25.77
C ALA A 856 -28.66 -16.89 25.08
N ALA A 857 -29.91 -16.60 25.45
CA ALA A 857 -30.64 -15.46 24.89
C ALA A 857 -30.03 -14.12 25.35
N LYS A 858 -29.46 -14.06 26.57
CA LYS A 858 -28.65 -12.92 27.02
C LYS A 858 -27.28 -12.86 26.36
N ARG A 859 -26.58 -13.99 26.15
CA ARG A 859 -25.33 -14.03 25.36
C ARG A 859 -25.53 -13.52 23.94
N ILE A 860 -26.61 -13.93 23.26
CA ILE A 860 -27.06 -13.39 21.97
C ILE A 860 -27.33 -11.88 22.05
N GLY A 861 -27.99 -11.41 23.12
CA GLY A 861 -28.19 -9.98 23.38
C GLY A 861 -26.89 -9.18 23.50
N PHE A 862 -25.85 -9.74 24.14
CA PHE A 862 -24.54 -9.10 24.23
C PHE A 862 -23.83 -9.05 22.86
N TYR A 863 -23.94 -10.07 22.01
CA TYR A 863 -23.44 -10.01 20.63
C TYR A 863 -24.09 -8.88 19.82
N TYR A 864 -25.41 -8.66 19.96
CA TYR A 864 -26.05 -7.51 19.30
C TYR A 864 -25.51 -6.17 19.82
N GLN A 865 -25.23 -6.03 21.12
CA GLN A 865 -24.56 -4.84 21.66
C GLN A 865 -23.13 -4.65 21.12
N LEU A 866 -22.38 -5.74 20.90
CA LEU A 866 -21.07 -5.69 20.26
C LEU A 866 -21.16 -5.24 18.79
N LEU A 867 -22.16 -5.73 18.06
CA LEU A 867 -22.43 -5.31 16.69
C LEU A 867 -22.83 -3.82 16.60
N ASP A 868 -23.59 -3.30 17.57
CA ASP A 868 -23.90 -1.87 17.69
C ASP A 868 -22.64 -1.01 17.94
N VAL A 869 -21.71 -1.48 18.79
CA VAL A 869 -20.41 -0.82 19.01
C VAL A 869 -19.60 -0.78 17.71
N TYR A 870 -19.48 -1.90 16.98
CA TYR A 870 -18.75 -1.95 15.72
C TYR A 870 -19.42 -1.13 14.60
N ALA A 871 -20.75 -1.13 14.53
CA ALA A 871 -21.50 -0.28 13.61
C ALA A 871 -21.31 1.22 13.91
N THR A 872 -21.29 1.60 15.19
CA THR A 872 -21.03 2.98 15.64
C THR A 872 -19.59 3.41 15.35
N ALA A 873 -18.63 2.49 15.47
CA ALA A 873 -17.22 2.74 15.15
C ALA A 873 -16.89 2.70 13.65
N GLY A 874 -17.84 2.32 12.77
CA GLY A 874 -17.62 2.17 11.34
C GLY A 874 -16.72 0.97 10.98
N ARG A 875 -16.85 -0.14 11.71
CA ARG A 875 -16.00 -1.34 11.63
C ARG A 875 -16.76 -2.60 11.21
N PRO A 876 -17.27 -2.68 9.95
CA PRO A 876 -17.94 -3.87 9.47
C PRO A 876 -17.01 -5.08 9.39
N ASP A 877 -15.69 -4.89 9.25
CA ASP A 877 -14.67 -5.94 9.37
C ASP A 877 -14.75 -6.69 10.72
N LEU A 878 -14.94 -5.96 11.82
CA LEU A 878 -15.18 -6.54 13.14
C LEU A 878 -16.62 -7.06 13.28
N SER A 879 -17.61 -6.39 12.67
CA SER A 879 -18.99 -6.89 12.61
C SER A 879 -19.10 -8.25 11.94
N PHE A 880 -18.36 -8.50 10.86
CA PHE A 880 -18.34 -9.80 10.19
C PHE A 880 -17.79 -10.90 11.11
N LYS A 881 -16.67 -10.65 11.81
CA LYS A 881 -16.10 -11.61 12.78
C LYS A 881 -17.08 -11.94 13.91
N ALA A 882 -17.70 -10.94 14.53
CA ALA A 882 -18.69 -11.17 15.57
C ALA A 882 -19.99 -11.81 15.04
N LEU A 883 -20.40 -11.51 13.81
CA LEU A 883 -21.61 -12.06 13.22
C LEU A 883 -21.46 -13.54 12.82
N LEU A 884 -20.25 -13.98 12.43
CA LEU A 884 -19.96 -15.41 12.27
C LEU A 884 -20.15 -16.15 13.61
N ARG A 885 -19.56 -15.66 14.71
CA ARG A 885 -19.76 -16.23 16.05
C ARG A 885 -21.21 -16.20 16.54
N LEU A 886 -21.92 -15.08 16.32
CA LEU A 886 -23.35 -15.00 16.60
C LEU A 886 -24.15 -16.02 15.77
N SER A 887 -23.76 -16.28 14.51
CA SER A 887 -24.42 -17.29 13.67
C SER A 887 -24.19 -18.73 14.15
N GLU A 888 -23.09 -19.00 14.86
CA GLU A 888 -22.81 -20.29 15.51
C GLU A 888 -23.74 -20.46 16.73
N LEU A 889 -23.73 -19.49 17.65
CA LEU A 889 -24.60 -19.49 18.84
C LEU A 889 -26.11 -19.49 18.50
N LEU A 890 -26.51 -18.86 17.39
CA LEU A 890 -27.90 -18.91 16.90
C LEU A 890 -28.25 -20.28 16.29
N GLU A 891 -27.31 -21.02 15.70
CA GLU A 891 -27.57 -22.40 15.23
C GLU A 891 -27.71 -23.38 16.40
N GLU A 892 -26.84 -23.27 17.41
CA GLU A 892 -26.92 -24.04 18.66
C GLU A 892 -28.29 -23.87 19.36
N GLU A 893 -28.77 -22.63 19.46
CA GLU A 893 -30.08 -22.29 20.03
C GLU A 893 -31.27 -22.54 19.08
N ASN A 894 -31.06 -23.27 17.97
CA ASN A 894 -32.08 -23.65 16.98
C ASN A 894 -32.78 -22.44 16.30
N ARG A 895 -32.09 -21.30 16.23
CA ARG A 895 -32.51 -20.02 15.65
C ARG A 895 -31.86 -19.75 14.28
N SER A 896 -31.52 -20.80 13.53
CA SER A 896 -30.89 -20.71 12.19
C SER A 896 -31.58 -19.73 11.21
N PRO A 897 -32.92 -19.55 11.19
CA PRO A 897 -33.55 -18.51 10.37
C PRO A 897 -33.13 -17.07 10.71
N GLU A 898 -32.87 -16.78 11.99
CA GLU A 898 -32.36 -15.49 12.46
C GLU A 898 -30.88 -15.31 12.07
N ALA A 899 -30.08 -16.38 12.16
CA ALA A 899 -28.69 -16.38 11.69
C ALA A 899 -28.62 -16.08 10.18
N ILE A 900 -29.42 -16.78 9.38
CA ILE A 900 -29.57 -16.55 7.93
C ILE A 900 -29.98 -15.10 7.64
N GLN A 901 -30.99 -14.57 8.35
CA GLN A 901 -31.45 -13.20 8.18
C GLN A 901 -30.36 -12.17 8.50
N ALA A 902 -29.64 -12.34 9.62
CA ALA A 902 -28.60 -11.41 10.05
C ALA A 902 -27.39 -11.43 9.10
N LEU A 903 -26.93 -12.61 8.69
CA LEU A 903 -25.89 -12.80 7.68
C LEU A 903 -26.28 -12.14 6.35
N ALA A 904 -27.48 -12.45 5.83
CA ALA A 904 -27.98 -11.90 4.56
C ALA A 904 -28.09 -10.36 4.59
N ALA A 905 -28.59 -9.79 5.69
CA ALA A 905 -28.71 -8.34 5.86
C ALA A 905 -27.34 -7.65 5.91
N ALA A 906 -26.35 -8.24 6.59
CA ALA A 906 -24.98 -7.72 6.61
C ALA A 906 -24.32 -7.79 5.22
N ILE A 907 -24.50 -8.90 4.49
CA ILE A 907 -23.93 -9.07 3.14
C ILE A 907 -24.53 -8.09 2.14
N GLN A 908 -25.86 -7.88 2.16
CA GLN A 908 -26.50 -6.89 1.28
C GLN A 908 -26.09 -5.45 1.63
N LYS A 909 -26.01 -5.10 2.92
CA LYS A 909 -25.60 -3.76 3.37
C LYS A 909 -24.15 -3.42 2.97
N TYR A 910 -23.27 -4.42 2.98
CA TYR A 910 -21.83 -4.26 2.81
C TYR A 910 -21.29 -5.04 1.60
N ALA A 911 -22.07 -5.11 0.51
CA ALA A 911 -21.77 -5.89 -0.70
C ALA A 911 -20.46 -5.50 -1.44
N THR A 912 -19.77 -4.47 -0.98
CA THR A 912 -18.48 -3.99 -1.48
C THR A 912 -17.27 -4.59 -0.75
N GLU A 913 -17.45 -5.24 0.39
CA GLU A 913 -16.35 -5.66 1.29
C GLU A 913 -15.76 -7.03 0.89
N GLY A 914 -15.25 -7.10 -0.34
CA GLY A 914 -14.90 -8.36 -1.02
C GLY A 914 -13.87 -9.26 -0.33
N GLN A 915 -13.07 -8.75 0.61
CA GLN A 915 -12.16 -9.54 1.45
C GLN A 915 -12.90 -10.37 2.51
N HIS A 916 -14.09 -9.93 2.94
CA HIS A 916 -14.85 -10.54 4.04
C HIS A 916 -16.10 -11.29 3.56
N ILE A 917 -16.83 -10.71 2.60
CA ILE A 917 -18.11 -11.26 2.12
C ILE A 917 -18.05 -12.73 1.66
N PRO A 918 -16.99 -13.26 1.02
CA PRO A 918 -16.92 -14.69 0.67
C PRO A 918 -17.11 -15.62 1.88
N LYS A 919 -16.46 -15.35 3.02
CA LYS A 919 -16.59 -16.15 4.25
C LYS A 919 -17.99 -16.03 4.87
N MET A 920 -18.64 -14.88 4.71
CA MET A 920 -20.02 -14.66 5.14
C MET A 920 -21.00 -15.48 4.27
N LEU A 921 -20.74 -15.59 2.97
CA LEU A 921 -21.52 -16.42 2.03
C LEU A 921 -21.33 -17.90 2.30
N ASP A 922 -20.11 -18.36 2.63
CA ASP A 922 -19.84 -19.76 3.01
C ASP A 922 -20.74 -20.19 4.18
N ARG A 923 -20.80 -19.37 5.24
CA ARG A 923 -21.64 -19.64 6.42
C ARG A 923 -23.14 -19.51 6.12
N LEU A 924 -23.55 -18.54 5.30
CA LEU A 924 -24.95 -18.36 4.88
C LEU A 924 -25.47 -19.55 4.06
N GLU A 925 -24.70 -20.02 3.08
CA GLU A 925 -25.07 -21.14 2.20
C GLU A 925 -25.09 -22.47 2.97
N ALA A 926 -24.16 -22.68 3.91
CA ALA A 926 -24.17 -23.84 4.80
C ALA A 926 -25.43 -23.87 5.68
N LEU A 927 -25.76 -22.75 6.35
CA LEU A 927 -26.97 -22.61 7.18
C LEU A 927 -28.27 -22.76 6.37
N ALA A 928 -28.32 -22.19 5.17
CA ALA A 928 -29.47 -22.34 4.27
C ALA A 928 -29.66 -23.81 3.86
N SER A 929 -28.55 -24.51 3.58
CA SER A 929 -28.57 -25.93 3.21
C SER A 929 -28.99 -26.83 4.39
N SER A 930 -28.46 -26.62 5.60
CA SER A 930 -28.83 -27.37 6.79
C SER A 930 -30.29 -27.12 7.22
N SER A 931 -30.78 -25.89 7.02
CA SER A 931 -32.17 -25.50 7.32
C SER A 931 -33.19 -25.93 6.25
N GLY A 932 -32.76 -26.61 5.18
CA GLY A 932 -33.65 -27.05 4.09
C GLY A 932 -34.24 -25.91 3.25
N ALA A 933 -33.56 -24.75 3.19
CA ALA A 933 -33.97 -23.65 2.33
C ALA A 933 -33.90 -24.06 0.85
N SER A 934 -34.84 -23.57 0.04
CA SER A 934 -34.87 -23.88 -1.38
C SER A 934 -33.73 -23.19 -2.13
N ALA A 935 -33.27 -23.80 -3.24
CA ALA A 935 -32.33 -23.14 -4.15
C ALA A 935 -32.87 -21.78 -4.67
N GLN A 936 -34.20 -21.65 -4.77
CA GLN A 936 -34.86 -20.38 -5.12
C GLN A 936 -34.64 -19.30 -4.05
N THR A 937 -34.69 -19.64 -2.77
CA THR A 937 -34.42 -18.69 -1.67
C THR A 937 -32.99 -18.13 -1.72
N LEU A 938 -32.00 -18.98 -2.04
CA LEU A 938 -30.62 -18.53 -2.25
C LEU A 938 -30.47 -17.74 -3.57
N ALA A 939 -31.15 -18.14 -4.63
CA ALA A 939 -31.16 -17.41 -5.90
C ALA A 939 -31.79 -16.01 -5.78
N ASP A 940 -32.91 -15.85 -5.08
CA ASP A 940 -33.54 -14.56 -4.79
C ASP A 940 -32.59 -13.64 -4.01
N PHE A 941 -31.91 -14.18 -3.00
CA PHE A 941 -30.86 -13.46 -2.26
C PHE A 941 -29.72 -13.00 -3.18
N TYR A 942 -29.18 -13.89 -4.02
CA TYR A 942 -28.12 -13.56 -4.97
C TYR A 942 -28.58 -12.54 -6.03
N GLN A 943 -29.83 -12.63 -6.50
CA GLN A 943 -30.42 -11.66 -7.43
C GLN A 943 -30.50 -10.26 -6.82
N GLY A 944 -30.75 -10.14 -5.51
CA GLY A 944 -30.70 -8.87 -4.78
C GLY A 944 -29.29 -8.38 -4.41
N PHE A 945 -28.34 -9.30 -4.20
CA PHE A 945 -26.96 -9.01 -3.77
C PHE A 945 -26.05 -8.58 -4.93
N LEU A 946 -25.96 -9.37 -6.01
CA LEU A 946 -25.00 -9.16 -7.11
C LEU A 946 -25.04 -7.78 -7.80
N PRO A 947 -26.20 -7.10 -7.96
CA PRO A 947 -26.24 -5.77 -8.57
C PRO A 947 -25.49 -4.68 -7.79
N ASN A 948 -25.23 -4.89 -6.49
CA ASN A 948 -24.55 -3.92 -5.63
C ASN A 948 -23.02 -4.03 -5.66
N ILE A 949 -22.47 -5.02 -6.38
CA ILE A 949 -21.04 -5.28 -6.44
C ILE A 949 -20.39 -4.39 -7.53
N PRO A 950 -19.29 -3.66 -7.23
CA PRO A 950 -18.56 -2.90 -8.22
C PRO A 950 -17.97 -3.80 -9.32
N LYS A 951 -18.41 -3.59 -10.57
CA LYS A 951 -17.94 -4.33 -11.75
C LYS A 951 -16.49 -4.02 -12.14
N THR A 952 -15.99 -2.86 -11.75
CA THR A 952 -14.63 -2.36 -12.05
C THR A 952 -14.00 -1.69 -10.84
N ARG A 953 -12.67 -1.70 -10.73
CA ARG A 953 -11.89 -0.97 -9.72
C ARG A 953 -10.63 -0.40 -10.37
N ALA A 954 -10.31 0.87 -10.06
CA ALA A 954 -9.19 1.62 -10.68
C ALA A 954 -9.16 1.62 -12.23
N GLY A 955 -10.29 1.38 -12.90
CA GLY A 955 -10.40 1.26 -14.36
C GLY A 955 -10.30 -0.17 -14.91
N ALA A 956 -9.86 -1.15 -14.12
CA ALA A 956 -9.79 -2.56 -14.49
C ALA A 956 -11.04 -3.36 -14.06
N PRO A 957 -11.31 -4.55 -14.64
CA PRO A 957 -12.37 -5.45 -14.19
C PRO A 957 -12.19 -5.90 -12.74
N SER A 958 -13.29 -5.99 -11.99
CA SER A 958 -13.26 -6.41 -10.58
C SER A 958 -13.19 -7.93 -10.45
N ALA A 959 -12.03 -8.45 -10.00
CA ALA A 959 -11.83 -9.87 -9.70
C ALA A 959 -12.82 -10.40 -8.65
N TYR A 960 -13.21 -9.58 -7.67
CA TYR A 960 -14.23 -9.92 -6.69
C TYR A 960 -15.61 -10.10 -7.35
N CYS A 961 -16.02 -9.16 -8.21
CA CYS A 961 -17.28 -9.26 -8.96
C CYS A 961 -17.33 -10.53 -9.83
N ILE A 962 -16.22 -10.88 -10.48
CA ILE A 962 -16.06 -12.11 -11.26
C ILE A 962 -16.28 -13.34 -10.37
N LYS A 963 -15.54 -13.46 -9.25
CA LYS A 963 -15.68 -14.59 -8.30
C LYS A 963 -17.13 -14.73 -7.76
N MET A 964 -17.82 -13.61 -7.50
CA MET A 964 -19.21 -13.65 -7.01
C MET A 964 -20.23 -14.03 -8.09
N TYR A 965 -20.03 -13.63 -9.35
CA TYR A 965 -20.87 -14.09 -10.46
C TYR A 965 -20.68 -15.60 -10.70
N GLU A 966 -19.43 -16.07 -10.66
CA GLU A 966 -19.09 -17.50 -10.82
C GLU A 966 -19.69 -18.37 -9.71
N ARG A 967 -19.69 -17.90 -8.45
CA ARG A 967 -20.37 -18.56 -7.33
C ARG A 967 -21.89 -18.66 -7.49
N ALA A 968 -22.52 -17.63 -8.03
CA ALA A 968 -23.99 -17.57 -8.12
C ALA A 968 -24.60 -18.34 -9.30
N ILE A 969 -23.86 -18.49 -10.42
CA ILE A 969 -24.30 -19.21 -11.63
C ILE A 969 -24.86 -20.62 -11.35
N PRO A 970 -24.20 -21.52 -10.61
CA PRO A 970 -24.75 -22.85 -10.31
C PRO A 970 -26.01 -22.78 -9.43
N ILE A 971 -26.10 -21.82 -8.51
CA ILE A 971 -27.28 -21.61 -7.65
C ILE A 971 -28.49 -21.19 -8.49
N PHE A 972 -28.31 -20.25 -9.43
CA PHE A 972 -29.35 -19.87 -10.39
C PHE A 972 -29.80 -21.04 -11.27
N GLN A 973 -28.88 -21.92 -11.69
CA GLN A 973 -29.21 -23.12 -12.47
C GLN A 973 -30.06 -24.11 -11.65
N GLN A 974 -29.67 -24.39 -10.40
CA GLN A 974 -30.42 -25.27 -9.50
C GLN A 974 -31.81 -24.72 -9.13
N ALA A 975 -31.96 -23.39 -9.04
CA ALA A 975 -33.24 -22.71 -8.84
C ALA A 975 -34.18 -22.70 -10.06
N GLY A 976 -33.67 -23.09 -11.24
CA GLY A 976 -34.38 -23.00 -12.52
C GLY A 976 -34.31 -21.63 -13.21
N TYR A 977 -33.53 -20.69 -12.67
CA TYR A 977 -33.41 -19.30 -13.17
C TYR A 977 -32.43 -19.23 -14.36
N THR A 978 -32.66 -20.08 -15.37
CA THR A 978 -31.75 -20.36 -16.49
C THR A 978 -31.31 -19.10 -17.23
N GLN A 979 -32.22 -18.16 -17.50
CA GLN A 979 -31.90 -16.89 -18.17
C GLN A 979 -30.97 -16.02 -17.32
N LEU A 980 -31.14 -16.01 -16.00
CA LEU A 980 -30.30 -15.21 -15.10
C LEU A 980 -28.89 -15.81 -14.98
N ALA A 981 -28.78 -17.14 -14.93
CA ALA A 981 -27.50 -17.84 -15.02
C ALA A 981 -26.76 -17.51 -16.33
N GLN A 982 -27.44 -17.56 -17.48
CA GLN A 982 -26.86 -17.20 -18.78
C GLN A 982 -26.42 -15.73 -18.83
N ASN A 983 -27.22 -14.80 -18.28
CA ASN A 983 -26.88 -13.39 -18.22
C ASN A 983 -25.59 -13.14 -17.41
N TYR A 984 -25.43 -13.81 -16.27
CA TYR A 984 -24.21 -13.70 -15.46
C TYR A 984 -23.02 -14.44 -16.08
N GLN A 985 -23.21 -15.57 -16.76
CA GLN A 985 -22.15 -16.23 -17.55
C GLN A 985 -21.59 -15.28 -18.62
N ALA A 986 -22.47 -14.63 -19.39
CA ALA A 986 -22.07 -13.65 -20.40
C ALA A 986 -21.36 -12.43 -19.79
N ALA A 987 -21.85 -11.91 -18.66
CA ALA A 987 -21.22 -10.80 -17.94
C ALA A 987 -19.83 -11.15 -17.40
N THR A 988 -19.64 -12.35 -16.86
CA THR A 988 -18.31 -12.85 -16.43
C THR A 988 -17.34 -12.94 -17.59
N LEU A 989 -17.76 -13.50 -18.74
CA LEU A 989 -16.93 -13.56 -19.94
C LEU A 989 -16.56 -12.17 -20.45
N GLN A 990 -17.50 -11.23 -20.49
CA GLN A 990 -17.24 -9.85 -20.88
C GLN A 990 -16.24 -9.15 -19.94
N LEU A 991 -16.37 -9.34 -18.62
CA LEU A 991 -15.43 -8.78 -17.64
C LEU A 991 -14.03 -9.38 -17.79
N LYS A 992 -13.90 -10.70 -17.99
CA LYS A 992 -12.61 -11.36 -18.24
C LYS A 992 -11.96 -10.90 -19.55
N ALA A 993 -12.74 -10.73 -20.61
CA ALA A 993 -12.27 -10.21 -21.90
C ALA A 993 -11.91 -8.71 -21.88
N SER A 994 -12.31 -7.96 -20.84
CA SER A 994 -12.01 -6.54 -20.66
C SER A 994 -10.76 -6.29 -19.79
N GLY A 995 -9.87 -7.27 -19.66
CA GLY A 995 -8.58 -7.13 -18.97
C GLY A 995 -7.67 -6.09 -19.64
N PRO A 996 -6.65 -5.57 -18.91
CA PRO A 996 -5.71 -4.61 -19.47
C PRO A 996 -4.91 -5.19 -20.65
N GLN A 997 -4.74 -4.38 -21.69
CA GLN A 997 -3.79 -4.59 -22.79
C GLN A 997 -2.42 -4.03 -22.45
#